data_AF-F7X803-F1
#
_entry.id   AF-F7X803-F1
#
_cell.length_a   1.000
_cell.length_b   1.000
_cell.length_c   1.000
_cell.angle_alpha   90.00
_cell.angle_beta   90.00
_cell.angle_gamma   90.00
#
_symmetry.space_group_name_H-M   'P 1'
#
loop_
_entity.id
_entity.type
_entity.pdbx_description
1 polymer ?
#
loop_
_entity_poly.entity_id
_entity_poly.type
_entity_poly.pdbx_seq_one_letter_code
_entity_poly.pdbx_strand_id
1 'polypeptide(L)'
;MTFRLRLRDWLLANDPAFSRLRQASRITATVVISVALLIAFHFIATPLPPAAYGLAITLSIEGGLAVRDRTASEQLVTRILAVVTGVAMVTLASALEGYRHVSDLVFLVVIFVAVYGRVFGQRWFAIGMFAFMSYFTGAYLRPSLDQLPALVLGAGISAAIAHLVRTVLLPDDRYRDLLRAIASVQQRVDEILHGIAAAARRPILRAADRRRLHALEERLKEAVLMAESFIATDTRRPAPEPGDVSADLAIGLFDIHLAAESVIVLSLQAMPPAAVVDAVLAHDAGEMERGMQSLGEANVKQLEAARALLWLHTVRDRLNRSLADLEAADLDEPPPAPSPEPPAATARFSLADPALRSAIQITLASGIARVFGLMLSRERWFWAVLAAFLVFTNTRSRGDTAVKALQRSAGTLAGIVVGLAAASAIGGTVYIVLPLGAACIFLAFYFLPVSYATMTFFVSVVLSLAYSLLGVLTPQLLELRLEETLVGSVAGAAVAFVVFPTKTRTTLDAAIRNWCDKLSELLEEARRGTSGLDLVSRSQALDRAYRELAAAAKPLGVSWQLVTRPGHVRQTLAVFMGCTYWARIVARKMSQDPESPNDFAAQIEENLKLASKVRETGADYFYRSRSVAAPVERHLPVSRDDAGLGLEMVAVSLERLHSPRVRPAGEERGL
;
A
#
# COMPACT_ATOMS: atom_id res chain seq x y z
N MET A 1 31.21 3.01 -13.32
CA MET A 1 30.01 2.41 -12.70
C MET A 1 28.98 2.16 -13.81
N THR A 2 28.76 0.91 -14.20
CA THR A 2 27.96 0.53 -15.37
C THR A 2 26.46 0.78 -15.16
N PHE A 3 25.70 1.05 -16.23
CA PHE A 3 24.24 1.27 -16.18
C PHE A 3 23.49 0.17 -15.41
N ARG A 4 23.96 -1.08 -15.51
CA ARG A 4 23.40 -2.23 -14.78
C ARG A 4 23.51 -2.10 -13.26
N LEU A 5 24.64 -1.58 -12.75
CA LEU A 5 24.81 -1.32 -11.31
C LEU A 5 23.83 -0.24 -10.86
N ARG A 6 23.74 0.88 -11.60
CA ARG A 6 22.78 1.96 -11.28
C ARG A 6 21.32 1.50 -11.30
N LEU A 7 20.94 0.64 -12.24
CA LEU A 7 19.57 0.12 -12.33
C LEU A 7 19.26 -0.83 -11.17
N ARG A 8 20.18 -1.72 -10.83
CA ARG A 8 20.04 -2.62 -9.67
C ARG A 8 19.90 -1.81 -8.38
N ASP A 9 20.78 -0.83 -8.18
CA ASP A 9 20.75 0.03 -6.99
C ASP A 9 19.44 0.84 -6.92
N TRP A 10 18.98 1.36 -8.06
CA TRP A 10 17.69 2.04 -8.14
C TRP A 10 16.52 1.11 -7.82
N LEU A 11 16.51 -0.12 -8.33
CA LEU A 11 15.45 -1.09 -8.05
C LEU A 11 15.44 -1.50 -6.58
N LEU A 12 16.60 -1.81 -5.99
CA LEU A 12 16.69 -2.14 -4.56
C LEU A 12 16.24 -0.97 -3.68
N ALA A 13 16.48 0.27 -4.12
CA ALA A 13 16.03 1.46 -3.41
C ALA A 13 14.51 1.71 -3.48
N ASN A 14 13.82 1.29 -4.55
CA ASN A 14 12.40 1.60 -4.80
C ASN A 14 11.44 0.39 -4.70
N ASP A 15 11.97 -0.83 -4.82
CA ASP A 15 11.25 -2.11 -4.73
C ASP A 15 12.14 -3.20 -4.08
N PRO A 16 12.34 -3.12 -2.75
CA PRO A 16 13.28 -3.96 -1.99
C PRO A 16 13.19 -5.48 -2.26
N ALA A 17 11.97 -6.03 -2.29
CA ALA A 17 11.73 -7.45 -2.53
C ALA A 17 11.46 -7.78 -4.01
N PHE A 18 11.66 -6.82 -4.92
CA PHE A 18 11.25 -6.93 -6.32
C PHE A 18 9.77 -7.33 -6.49
N SER A 19 8.94 -6.96 -5.52
CA SER A 19 7.53 -7.34 -5.44
C SER A 19 6.73 -6.71 -6.60
N ARG A 20 6.96 -5.42 -6.87
CA ARG A 20 6.33 -4.67 -7.95
C ARG A 20 6.88 -5.10 -9.30
N LEU A 21 8.20 -5.27 -9.38
CA LEU A 21 8.91 -5.79 -10.56
C LEU A 21 8.34 -7.14 -10.98
N ARG A 22 8.24 -8.09 -10.05
CA ARG A 22 7.72 -9.42 -10.33
C ARG A 22 6.24 -9.40 -10.70
N GLN A 23 5.41 -8.61 -10.01
CA GLN A 23 3.99 -8.46 -10.37
C GLN A 23 3.83 -7.92 -11.80
N ALA A 24 4.56 -6.84 -12.14
CA ALA A 24 4.54 -6.25 -13.47
C ALA A 24 5.05 -7.22 -14.54
N SER A 25 6.16 -7.93 -14.26
CA SER A 25 6.71 -8.96 -15.16
C SER A 25 5.73 -10.10 -15.38
N ARG A 26 5.04 -10.59 -14.32
CA ARG A 26 4.05 -11.66 -14.45
C ARG A 26 2.88 -11.25 -15.34
N ILE A 27 2.30 -10.07 -15.10
CA ILE A 27 1.18 -9.57 -15.91
C ILE A 27 1.62 -9.40 -17.36
N THR A 28 2.77 -8.76 -17.60
CA THR A 28 3.30 -8.49 -18.94
C THR A 28 3.62 -9.79 -19.67
N ALA A 29 4.33 -10.72 -19.04
CA ALA A 29 4.65 -12.03 -19.62
C ALA A 29 3.38 -12.82 -19.95
N THR A 30 2.39 -12.79 -19.06
CA THR A 30 1.10 -13.46 -19.30
C THR A 30 0.41 -12.90 -20.54
N VAL A 31 0.31 -11.56 -20.65
CA VAL A 31 -0.29 -10.91 -21.82
C VAL A 31 0.49 -11.23 -23.10
N VAL A 32 1.82 -11.04 -23.10
CA VAL A 32 2.67 -11.22 -24.28
C VAL A 32 2.65 -12.67 -24.76
N ILE A 33 2.83 -13.64 -23.85
CA ILE A 33 2.84 -15.06 -24.21
C ILE A 33 1.45 -15.50 -24.69
N SER A 34 0.37 -15.08 -24.02
CA SER A 34 -0.99 -15.43 -24.45
C SER A 34 -1.31 -14.89 -25.83
N VAL A 35 -0.99 -13.62 -26.10
CA VAL A 35 -1.19 -13.01 -27.42
C VAL A 35 -0.32 -13.68 -28.48
N ALA A 36 0.96 -13.96 -28.19
CA ALA A 36 1.84 -14.64 -29.12
C ALA A 36 1.34 -16.04 -29.49
N LEU A 37 0.84 -16.81 -28.51
CA LEU A 37 0.24 -18.13 -28.77
C LEU A 37 -1.04 -18.04 -29.60
N LEU A 38 -1.89 -17.03 -29.35
CA LEU A 38 -3.08 -16.81 -30.17
C LEU A 38 -2.72 -16.38 -31.59
N ILE A 39 -1.69 -15.53 -31.76
CA ILE A 39 -1.18 -15.16 -33.09
C ILE A 39 -0.65 -16.40 -33.82
N ALA A 40 0.14 -17.25 -33.15
CA ALA A 40 0.64 -18.49 -33.73
C ALA A 40 -0.52 -19.43 -34.13
N PHE A 41 -1.51 -19.60 -33.26
CA PHE A 41 -2.71 -20.39 -33.56
C PHE A 41 -3.51 -19.80 -34.74
N HIS A 42 -3.62 -18.48 -34.82
CA HIS A 42 -4.29 -17.78 -35.92
C HIS A 42 -3.65 -18.08 -37.27
N PHE A 43 -2.31 -18.13 -37.33
CA PHE A 43 -1.58 -18.43 -38.57
C PHE A 43 -1.48 -19.92 -38.90
N ILE A 44 -1.46 -20.80 -37.89
CA ILE A 44 -1.22 -22.24 -38.08
C ILE A 44 -2.54 -23.03 -38.26
N ALA A 45 -3.56 -22.71 -37.46
CA ALA A 45 -4.78 -23.51 -37.37
C ALA A 45 -5.97 -22.84 -38.05
N THR A 46 -6.40 -21.69 -37.54
CA THR A 46 -7.56 -20.98 -38.08
C THR A 46 -7.59 -19.51 -37.66
N PRO A 47 -8.02 -18.57 -38.53
CA PRO A 47 -8.15 -17.17 -38.18
C PRO A 47 -9.05 -16.95 -36.96
N LEU A 48 -8.46 -16.41 -35.90
CA LEU A 48 -9.17 -15.99 -34.69
C LEU A 48 -9.75 -14.57 -34.82
N PRO A 49 -10.98 -14.33 -34.31
CA PRO A 49 -11.58 -13.00 -34.27
C PRO A 49 -10.89 -12.07 -33.26
N PRO A 50 -10.93 -10.74 -33.45
CA PRO A 50 -10.37 -9.77 -32.50
C PRO A 50 -10.89 -9.93 -31.06
N ALA A 51 -12.13 -10.42 -30.90
CA ALA A 51 -12.75 -10.68 -29.61
C ALA A 51 -11.98 -11.69 -28.75
N ALA A 52 -11.37 -12.70 -29.36
CA ALA A 52 -10.56 -13.69 -28.64
C ALA A 52 -9.30 -13.07 -28.03
N TYR A 53 -8.62 -12.19 -28.78
CA TYR A 53 -7.44 -11.46 -28.31
C TYR A 53 -7.81 -10.45 -27.21
N GLY A 54 -8.89 -9.67 -27.41
CA GLY A 54 -9.35 -8.69 -26.44
C GLY A 54 -9.72 -9.33 -25.10
N LEU A 55 -10.42 -10.48 -25.14
CA LEU A 55 -10.74 -11.25 -23.94
C LEU A 55 -9.47 -11.79 -23.27
N ALA A 56 -8.56 -12.41 -24.02
CA ALA A 56 -7.33 -12.97 -23.48
C ALA A 56 -6.44 -11.90 -22.80
N ILE A 57 -6.29 -10.72 -23.41
CA ILE A 57 -5.54 -9.60 -22.81
C ILE A 57 -6.20 -9.16 -21.50
N THR A 58 -7.52 -8.98 -21.51
CA THR A 58 -8.27 -8.51 -20.33
C THR A 58 -8.17 -9.51 -19.19
N LEU A 59 -8.38 -10.80 -19.46
CA LEU A 59 -8.29 -11.85 -18.44
C LEU A 59 -6.87 -12.08 -17.93
N SER A 60 -5.85 -11.84 -18.77
CA SER A 60 -4.45 -11.93 -18.36
C SER A 60 -4.10 -10.85 -17.32
N ILE A 61 -4.62 -9.64 -17.52
CA ILE A 61 -4.46 -8.52 -16.58
C ILE A 61 -5.21 -8.82 -15.28
N GLU A 62 -6.49 -9.17 -15.36
CA GLU A 62 -7.31 -9.45 -14.18
C GLU A 62 -6.81 -10.66 -13.38
N GLY A 63 -6.33 -11.70 -14.07
CA GLY A 63 -5.72 -12.88 -13.45
C GLY A 63 -4.45 -12.58 -12.66
N GLY A 64 -3.74 -11.48 -12.96
CA GLY A 64 -2.58 -11.03 -12.19
C GLY A 64 -2.93 -10.02 -11.08
N LEU A 65 -4.06 -9.32 -11.19
CA LEU A 65 -4.47 -8.29 -10.22
C LEU A 65 -5.46 -8.81 -9.17
N ALA A 66 -6.44 -9.61 -9.59
CA ALA A 66 -7.59 -9.99 -8.78
C ALA A 66 -7.40 -11.35 -8.10
N VAL A 67 -6.73 -12.31 -8.75
CA VAL A 67 -6.45 -13.62 -8.16
C VAL A 67 -5.27 -13.51 -7.18
N ARG A 68 -5.60 -13.43 -5.89
CA ARG A 68 -4.66 -13.29 -4.78
C ARG A 68 -4.93 -14.27 -3.64
N ASP A 69 -5.53 -15.42 -3.95
CA ASP A 69 -5.71 -16.50 -2.96
C ASP A 69 -4.35 -16.94 -2.38
N ARG A 70 -4.36 -17.54 -1.20
CA ARG A 70 -3.13 -17.76 -0.41
C ARG A 70 -2.25 -18.83 -1.04
N THR A 71 -2.85 -19.92 -1.50
CA THR A 71 -2.14 -21.10 -2.02
C THR A 71 -2.27 -21.22 -3.54
N ALA A 72 -1.32 -21.89 -4.17
CA ALA A 72 -1.36 -22.14 -5.62
C ALA A 72 -2.59 -22.95 -6.05
N SER A 73 -3.06 -23.89 -5.22
CA SER A 73 -4.26 -24.69 -5.47
C SER A 73 -5.54 -23.85 -5.40
N GLU A 74 -5.69 -23.00 -4.38
CA GLU A 74 -6.83 -22.08 -4.30
C GLU A 74 -6.85 -21.11 -5.48
N GLN A 75 -5.68 -20.59 -5.88
CA GLN A 75 -5.57 -19.73 -7.05
C GLN A 75 -5.96 -20.45 -8.33
N LEU A 76 -5.60 -21.73 -8.49
CA LEU A 76 -6.02 -22.54 -9.64
C LEU A 76 -7.54 -22.69 -9.67
N VAL A 77 -8.17 -23.03 -8.54
CA VAL A 77 -9.63 -23.12 -8.41
C VAL A 77 -10.28 -21.78 -8.78
N THR A 78 -9.78 -20.67 -8.22
CA THR A 78 -10.30 -19.33 -8.53
C THR A 78 -10.14 -19.00 -10.02
N ARG A 79 -9.02 -19.33 -10.65
CA ARG A 79 -8.81 -19.12 -12.10
C ARG A 79 -9.78 -19.93 -12.95
N ILE A 80 -9.99 -21.21 -12.63
CA ILE A 80 -10.94 -22.07 -13.37
C ILE A 80 -12.36 -21.49 -13.26
N LEU A 81 -12.81 -21.18 -12.04
CA LEU A 81 -14.12 -20.56 -11.82
C LEU A 81 -14.26 -19.22 -12.54
N ALA A 82 -13.20 -18.40 -12.53
CA ALA A 82 -13.16 -17.11 -13.19
C ALA A 82 -13.22 -17.21 -14.72
N VAL A 83 -12.57 -18.22 -15.33
CA VAL A 83 -12.67 -18.50 -16.77
C VAL A 83 -14.08 -18.96 -17.14
N VAL A 84 -14.64 -19.92 -16.40
CA VAL A 84 -16.01 -20.42 -16.64
C VAL A 84 -17.00 -19.26 -16.55
N THR A 85 -16.88 -18.44 -15.51
CA THR A 85 -17.70 -17.24 -15.34
C THR A 85 -17.49 -16.23 -16.47
N GLY A 86 -16.24 -16.01 -16.88
CA GLY A 86 -15.91 -15.08 -17.96
C GLY A 86 -16.53 -15.50 -19.30
N VAL A 87 -16.39 -16.77 -19.67
CA VAL A 87 -17.03 -17.33 -20.89
C VAL A 87 -18.55 -17.22 -20.80
N ALA A 88 -19.14 -17.57 -19.65
CA ALA A 88 -20.59 -17.45 -19.45
C ALA A 88 -21.08 -16.01 -19.60
N MET A 89 -20.34 -15.03 -19.06
CA MET A 89 -20.69 -13.61 -19.17
C MET A 89 -20.55 -13.05 -20.58
N VAL A 90 -19.52 -13.46 -21.33
CA VAL A 90 -19.42 -13.06 -22.75
C VAL A 90 -20.54 -13.69 -23.56
N THR A 91 -20.82 -14.98 -23.34
CA THR A 91 -21.91 -15.69 -24.02
C THR A 91 -23.26 -15.02 -23.73
N LEU A 92 -23.50 -14.64 -22.47
CA LEU A 92 -24.71 -13.91 -22.07
C LEU A 92 -24.79 -12.53 -22.76
N ALA A 93 -23.68 -11.79 -22.83
CA ALA A 93 -23.62 -10.51 -23.51
C ALA A 93 -23.90 -10.64 -25.01
N SER A 94 -23.34 -11.64 -25.68
CA SER A 94 -23.60 -11.97 -27.09
C SER A 94 -25.05 -12.37 -27.35
N ALA A 95 -25.62 -13.24 -26.51
CA ALA A 95 -27.00 -13.69 -26.65
C ALA A 95 -28.01 -12.54 -26.47
N LEU A 96 -27.68 -11.55 -25.64
CA LEU A 96 -28.51 -10.36 -25.40
C LEU A 96 -28.25 -9.21 -26.39
N GLU A 97 -27.40 -9.40 -27.41
CA GLU A 97 -27.08 -8.34 -28.38
C GLU A 97 -28.33 -7.78 -29.08
N GLY A 98 -29.26 -8.66 -29.48
CA GLY A 98 -30.53 -8.25 -30.10
C GLY A 98 -31.49 -7.52 -29.16
N TYR A 99 -31.28 -7.61 -27.84
CA TYR A 99 -32.13 -7.01 -26.81
C TYR A 99 -31.37 -5.97 -26.01
N ARG A 100 -30.98 -4.88 -26.68
CA ARG A 100 -30.03 -3.90 -26.12
C ARG A 100 -30.43 -3.39 -24.73
N HIS A 101 -31.68 -2.96 -24.53
CA HIS A 101 -32.13 -2.47 -23.23
C HIS A 101 -32.07 -3.53 -22.12
N VAL A 102 -32.28 -4.81 -22.46
CA VAL A 102 -32.15 -5.92 -21.51
C VAL A 102 -30.67 -6.17 -21.19
N SER A 103 -29.80 -6.16 -22.21
CA SER A 103 -28.35 -6.25 -22.02
C SER A 103 -27.81 -5.13 -21.12
N ASP A 104 -28.35 -3.92 -21.26
CA ASP A 104 -28.00 -2.76 -20.44
C ASP A 104 -28.36 -2.98 -18.96
N LEU A 105 -29.57 -3.46 -18.69
CA LEU A 105 -30.04 -3.77 -17.33
C LEU A 105 -29.23 -4.92 -16.72
N VAL A 106 -29.02 -6.00 -17.48
CA VAL A 106 -28.23 -7.17 -17.03
C VAL A 106 -26.81 -6.75 -16.69
N PHE A 107 -26.20 -5.84 -17.45
CA PHE A 107 -24.86 -5.36 -17.11
C PHE A 107 -24.81 -4.66 -15.74
N LEU A 108 -25.81 -3.83 -15.42
CA LEU A 108 -25.89 -3.19 -14.12
C LEU A 108 -26.10 -4.20 -13.00
N VAL A 109 -26.90 -5.25 -13.23
CA VAL A 109 -27.05 -6.37 -12.28
C VAL A 109 -25.72 -7.09 -12.08
N VAL A 110 -24.97 -7.37 -13.15
CA VAL A 110 -23.64 -7.99 -13.07
C VAL A 110 -22.68 -7.10 -12.27
N ILE A 111 -22.66 -5.79 -12.50
CA ILE A 111 -21.85 -4.84 -11.71
C ILE A 111 -22.23 -4.92 -10.23
N PHE A 112 -23.52 -4.86 -9.91
CA PHE A 112 -24.00 -4.93 -8.53
C PHE A 112 -23.56 -6.22 -7.84
N VAL A 113 -23.79 -7.38 -8.48
CA VAL A 113 -23.43 -8.70 -7.93
C VAL A 113 -21.92 -8.84 -7.80
N ALA A 114 -21.15 -8.39 -8.79
CA ALA A 114 -19.69 -8.43 -8.76
C ALA A 114 -19.10 -7.57 -7.63
N VAL A 115 -19.68 -6.41 -7.35
CA VAL A 115 -19.23 -5.53 -6.27
C VAL A 115 -19.70 -6.03 -4.90
N TYR A 116 -20.95 -6.46 -4.79
CA TYR A 116 -21.48 -6.97 -3.51
C TYR A 116 -20.81 -8.29 -3.12
N GLY A 117 -20.49 -9.14 -4.10
CA GLY A 117 -19.81 -10.43 -3.90
C GLY A 117 -18.45 -10.32 -3.21
N ARG A 118 -17.84 -9.12 -3.18
CA ARG A 118 -16.59 -8.86 -2.46
C ARG A 118 -16.69 -9.12 -0.95
N VAL A 119 -17.90 -9.07 -0.38
CA VAL A 119 -18.17 -9.39 1.04
C VAL A 119 -17.81 -10.83 1.38
N PHE A 120 -17.93 -11.75 0.43
CA PHE A 120 -17.64 -13.17 0.63
C PHE A 120 -16.15 -13.51 0.52
N GLY A 121 -15.27 -12.51 0.37
CA GLY A 121 -13.81 -12.67 0.40
C GLY A 121 -13.11 -12.55 -0.96
N GLN A 122 -11.81 -12.85 -0.97
CA GLN A 122 -10.91 -12.58 -2.11
C GLN A 122 -11.28 -13.35 -3.38
N ARG A 123 -11.71 -14.61 -3.25
CA ARG A 123 -12.12 -15.44 -4.38
C ARG A 123 -13.30 -14.80 -5.13
N TRP A 124 -14.33 -14.37 -4.40
CA TRP A 124 -15.53 -13.76 -4.99
C TRP A 124 -15.28 -12.35 -5.51
N PHE A 125 -14.35 -11.60 -4.90
CA PHE A 125 -13.81 -10.38 -5.51
C PHE A 125 -13.22 -10.67 -6.91
N ALA A 126 -12.40 -11.73 -7.05
CA ALA A 126 -11.79 -12.10 -8.32
C ALA A 126 -12.83 -12.54 -9.35
N ILE A 127 -13.72 -13.47 -8.98
CA ILE A 127 -14.79 -13.95 -9.87
C ILE A 127 -15.68 -12.79 -10.33
N GLY A 128 -16.05 -11.87 -9.42
CA GLY A 128 -16.83 -10.68 -9.76
C GLY A 128 -16.12 -9.75 -10.75
N MET A 129 -14.82 -9.51 -10.57
CA MET A 129 -14.02 -8.70 -11.50
C MET A 129 -13.95 -9.34 -12.89
N PHE A 130 -13.76 -10.66 -12.97
CA PHE A 130 -13.82 -11.40 -14.23
C PHE A 130 -15.20 -11.31 -14.87
N ALA A 131 -16.28 -11.50 -14.09
CA ALA A 131 -17.64 -11.40 -14.60
C ALA A 131 -17.92 -10.02 -15.22
N PHE A 132 -17.58 -8.95 -14.51
CA PHE A 132 -17.69 -7.58 -14.99
C PHE A 132 -16.89 -7.33 -16.27
N MET A 133 -15.60 -7.66 -16.27
CA MET A 133 -14.71 -7.40 -17.41
C MET A 133 -15.06 -8.25 -18.64
N SER A 134 -15.50 -9.50 -18.43
CA SER A 134 -15.93 -10.38 -19.51
C SER A 134 -17.26 -9.94 -20.10
N TYR A 135 -18.28 -9.61 -19.29
CA TYR A 135 -19.53 -9.06 -19.82
C TYR A 135 -19.28 -7.77 -20.59
N PHE A 136 -18.45 -6.88 -20.03
CA PHE A 136 -18.01 -5.65 -20.66
C PHE A 136 -17.36 -5.91 -22.03
N THR A 137 -16.43 -6.87 -22.09
CA THR A 137 -15.72 -7.24 -23.32
C THR A 137 -16.69 -7.80 -24.36
N GLY A 138 -17.63 -8.66 -23.97
CA GLY A 138 -18.66 -9.18 -24.86
C GLY A 138 -19.59 -8.09 -25.40
N ALA A 139 -20.08 -7.21 -24.52
CA ALA A 139 -20.96 -6.10 -24.89
C ALA A 139 -20.26 -5.04 -25.77
N TYR A 140 -18.94 -4.92 -25.67
CA TYR A 140 -18.13 -4.00 -26.47
C TYR A 140 -17.74 -4.59 -27.83
N LEU A 141 -17.16 -5.79 -27.84
CA LEU A 141 -16.64 -6.42 -29.05
C LEU A 141 -17.72 -7.12 -29.89
N ARG A 142 -18.91 -7.34 -29.30
CA ARG A 142 -20.08 -7.96 -29.95
C ARG A 142 -19.73 -9.23 -30.73
N PRO A 143 -19.11 -10.23 -30.09
CA PRO A 143 -18.78 -11.46 -30.76
C PRO A 143 -20.06 -12.23 -31.07
N SER A 144 -20.15 -12.77 -32.29
CA SER A 144 -21.25 -13.63 -32.70
C SER A 144 -21.14 -15.02 -32.02
N LEU A 145 -22.26 -15.75 -31.93
CA LEU A 145 -22.30 -17.02 -31.18
C LEU A 145 -21.40 -18.12 -31.78
N ASP A 146 -21.12 -18.06 -33.07
CA ASP A 146 -20.15 -18.94 -33.76
C ASP A 146 -18.70 -18.67 -33.36
N GLN A 147 -18.38 -17.47 -32.84
CA GLN A 147 -17.05 -17.11 -32.38
C GLN A 147 -16.75 -17.65 -30.97
N LEU A 148 -17.74 -18.13 -30.22
CA LEU A 148 -17.57 -18.57 -28.83
C LEU A 148 -16.45 -19.61 -28.62
N PRO A 149 -16.23 -20.62 -29.51
CA PRO A 149 -15.10 -21.54 -29.37
C PRO A 149 -13.74 -20.82 -29.35
N ALA A 150 -13.57 -19.78 -30.17
CA ALA A 150 -12.35 -18.98 -30.19
C ALA A 150 -12.18 -18.15 -28.90
N LEU A 151 -13.27 -17.66 -28.32
CA LEU A 151 -13.22 -16.95 -27.05
C LEU A 151 -12.91 -17.87 -25.87
N VAL A 152 -13.46 -19.09 -25.87
CA VAL A 152 -13.11 -20.15 -24.90
C VAL A 152 -11.62 -20.46 -24.98
N LEU A 153 -11.09 -20.61 -26.20
CA LEU A 153 -9.65 -20.82 -26.42
C LEU A 153 -8.82 -19.66 -25.86
N GLY A 154 -9.19 -18.41 -26.18
CA GLY A 154 -8.51 -17.21 -25.66
C GLY A 154 -8.50 -17.13 -24.13
N ALA A 155 -9.64 -17.40 -23.49
CA ALA A 155 -9.76 -17.41 -22.04
C ALA A 155 -8.95 -18.56 -21.40
N GLY A 156 -9.00 -19.75 -22.00
CA GLY A 156 -8.25 -20.93 -21.56
C GLY A 156 -6.73 -20.73 -21.63
N ILE A 157 -6.23 -20.22 -22.77
CA ILE A 157 -4.81 -19.89 -22.95
C ILE A 157 -4.37 -18.85 -21.92
N SER A 158 -5.14 -17.76 -21.77
CA SER A 158 -4.83 -16.73 -20.78
C SER A 158 -4.68 -17.30 -19.36
N ALA A 159 -5.63 -18.14 -18.92
CA ALA A 159 -5.57 -18.73 -17.59
C ALA A 159 -4.45 -19.75 -17.42
N ALA A 160 -4.20 -20.59 -18.42
CA ALA A 160 -3.12 -21.58 -18.41
C ALA A 160 -1.75 -20.89 -18.34
N ILE A 161 -1.52 -19.88 -19.17
CA ILE A 161 -0.29 -19.08 -19.16
C ILE A 161 -0.16 -18.31 -17.86
N ALA A 162 -1.24 -17.72 -17.34
CA ALA A 162 -1.18 -17.00 -16.07
C ALA A 162 -0.82 -17.93 -14.90
N HIS A 163 -1.31 -19.18 -14.92
CA HIS A 163 -0.92 -20.20 -13.94
C HIS A 163 0.55 -20.59 -14.13
N LEU A 164 0.97 -20.95 -15.34
CA LEU A 164 2.36 -21.32 -15.68
C LEU A 164 3.37 -20.23 -15.31
N VAL A 165 3.08 -18.97 -15.65
CA VAL A 165 3.95 -17.83 -15.36
C VAL A 165 4.13 -17.67 -13.85
N ARG A 166 3.08 -17.93 -13.06
CA ARG A 166 3.13 -17.79 -11.60
C ARG A 166 3.72 -18.99 -10.88
N THR A 167 3.57 -20.21 -11.40
CA THR A 167 4.07 -21.43 -10.74
C THR A 167 5.46 -21.82 -11.20
N VAL A 168 5.82 -21.57 -12.47
CA VAL A 168 7.07 -22.03 -13.08
C VAL A 168 8.01 -20.88 -13.44
N LEU A 169 7.54 -19.88 -14.20
CA LEU A 169 8.44 -18.84 -14.73
C LEU A 169 8.91 -17.85 -13.66
N LEU A 170 7.98 -17.39 -12.84
CA LEU A 170 8.20 -16.44 -11.76
C LEU A 170 7.46 -16.94 -10.52
N PRO A 171 7.95 -17.98 -9.82
CA PRO A 171 7.32 -18.51 -8.61
C PRO A 171 7.27 -17.50 -7.46
N ASP A 172 6.28 -17.68 -6.57
CA ASP A 172 6.29 -17.04 -5.26
C ASP A 172 7.27 -17.81 -4.37
N ASP A 173 8.22 -17.10 -3.76
CA ASP A 173 9.27 -17.68 -2.92
C ASP A 173 9.42 -16.76 -1.70
N ARG A 174 8.56 -16.99 -0.70
CA ARG A 174 8.44 -16.12 0.48
C ARG A 174 9.77 -16.00 1.20
N TYR A 175 10.52 -17.10 1.30
CA TYR A 175 11.84 -17.14 1.93
C TYR A 175 12.84 -16.22 1.22
N ARG A 176 13.00 -16.36 -0.10
CA ARG A 176 13.90 -15.46 -0.85
C ARG A 176 13.45 -14.01 -0.83
N ASP A 177 12.16 -13.76 -0.84
CA ASP A 177 11.61 -12.41 -0.81
C ASP A 177 11.86 -11.72 0.55
N LEU A 178 11.71 -12.46 1.65
CA LEU A 178 12.04 -12.02 2.99
C LEU A 178 13.54 -11.71 3.11
N LEU A 179 14.41 -12.62 2.67
CA LEU A 179 15.87 -12.38 2.69
C LEU A 179 16.26 -11.12 1.91
N ARG A 180 15.63 -10.87 0.75
CA ARG A 180 15.85 -9.64 -0.03
C ARG A 180 15.32 -8.39 0.68
N ALA A 181 14.14 -8.47 1.28
CA ALA A 181 13.56 -7.36 2.03
C ALA A 181 14.46 -6.99 3.22
N ILE A 182 14.95 -7.98 3.95
CA ILE A 182 15.88 -7.80 5.07
C ILE A 182 17.23 -7.27 4.61
N ALA A 183 17.80 -7.78 3.50
CA ALA A 183 19.01 -7.20 2.93
C ALA A 183 18.85 -5.72 2.59
N SER A 184 17.66 -5.30 2.13
CA SER A 184 17.34 -3.89 1.93
C SER A 184 17.21 -3.10 3.23
N VAL A 185 16.63 -3.69 4.30
CA VAL A 185 16.62 -3.09 5.64
C VAL A 185 18.05 -2.81 6.09
N GLN A 186 18.94 -3.81 6.01
CA GLN A 186 20.36 -3.70 6.37
C GLN A 186 21.08 -2.62 5.55
N GLN A 187 20.89 -2.62 4.22
CA GLN A 187 21.48 -1.59 3.34
C GLN A 187 21.02 -0.17 3.72
N ARG A 188 19.75 0.00 4.09
CA ARG A 188 19.23 1.33 4.47
C ARG A 188 19.74 1.78 5.82
N VAL A 189 19.95 0.85 6.76
CA VAL A 189 20.67 1.12 8.01
C VAL A 189 22.09 1.61 7.70
N ASP A 190 22.79 0.95 6.78
CA ASP A 190 24.12 1.40 6.34
C ASP A 190 24.07 2.80 5.70
N GLU A 191 23.07 3.10 4.85
CA GLU A 191 22.89 4.44 4.26
C GLU A 191 22.65 5.52 5.32
N ILE A 192 21.91 5.20 6.39
CA ILE A 192 21.69 6.09 7.54
C ILE A 192 23.01 6.34 8.26
N LEU A 193 23.74 5.28 8.61
CA LEU A 193 25.04 5.37 9.30
C LEU A 193 26.06 6.18 8.50
N HIS A 194 26.18 5.94 7.19
CA HIS A 194 27.02 6.75 6.30
C HIS A 194 26.56 8.21 6.22
N GLY A 195 25.25 8.44 6.22
CA GLY A 195 24.66 9.79 6.26
C GLY A 195 25.03 10.54 7.53
N ILE A 196 24.99 9.86 8.68
CA ILE A 196 25.37 10.39 9.99
C ILE A 196 26.87 10.63 10.05
N ALA A 197 27.71 9.68 9.60
CA ALA A 197 29.16 9.85 9.54
C ALA A 197 29.56 11.07 8.70
N ALA A 198 28.95 11.22 7.51
CA ALA A 198 29.20 12.35 6.64
C ALA A 198 28.76 13.70 7.25
N ALA A 199 27.68 13.71 8.03
CA ALA A 199 27.23 14.89 8.76
C ALA A 199 28.12 15.19 9.97
N ALA A 200 28.63 14.15 10.67
CA ALA A 200 29.44 14.28 11.88
C ALA A 200 30.82 14.86 11.60
N ARG A 201 31.34 14.62 10.39
CA ARG A 201 32.62 15.20 9.92
C ARG A 201 32.54 16.68 9.57
N ARG A 202 31.34 17.29 9.59
CA ARG A 202 31.13 18.71 9.27
C ARG A 202 30.91 19.52 10.56
N PRO A 203 31.40 20.78 10.60
CA PRO A 203 31.22 21.63 11.78
C PRO A 203 29.76 22.10 11.96
N ILE A 204 28.95 22.15 10.89
CA ILE A 204 27.57 22.63 10.93
C ILE A 204 26.65 21.66 10.18
N LEU A 205 25.58 21.25 10.86
CA LEU A 205 24.52 20.41 10.29
C LEU A 205 23.64 21.23 9.33
N ARG A 206 23.53 20.79 8.07
CA ARG A 206 22.70 21.50 7.07
C ARG A 206 21.24 21.02 7.13
N ALA A 207 20.32 21.91 6.75
CA ALA A 207 18.91 21.54 6.54
C ALA A 207 18.72 20.46 5.44
N ALA A 208 19.67 20.33 4.52
CA ALA A 208 19.70 19.24 3.53
C ALA A 208 20.01 17.87 4.18
N ASP A 209 20.93 17.83 5.15
CA ASP A 209 21.31 16.59 5.84
C ASP A 209 20.13 16.08 6.69
N ARG A 210 19.42 16.98 7.39
CA ARG A 210 18.17 16.66 8.10
C ARG A 210 17.12 16.05 7.18
N ARG A 211 16.85 16.70 6.03
CA ARG A 211 15.87 16.20 5.05
C ARG A 211 16.27 14.84 4.49
N ARG A 212 17.57 14.62 4.27
CA ARG A 212 18.10 13.34 3.77
C ARG A 212 17.92 12.22 4.80
N LEU A 213 18.26 12.44 6.06
CA LEU A 213 18.11 11.43 7.12
C LEU A 213 16.64 11.04 7.32
N HIS A 214 15.72 11.99 7.38
CA HIS A 214 14.28 11.67 7.43
C HIS A 214 13.77 10.94 6.17
N ALA A 215 14.33 11.24 4.99
CA ALA A 215 13.98 10.51 3.79
C ALA A 215 14.51 9.06 3.81
N LEU A 216 15.65 8.82 4.45
CA LEU A 216 16.21 7.48 4.66
C LEU A 216 15.43 6.69 5.72
N GLU A 217 14.96 7.36 6.77
CA GLU A 217 14.08 6.81 7.81
C GLU A 217 12.76 6.29 7.22
N GLU A 218 12.06 7.11 6.43
CA GLU A 218 10.79 6.70 5.80
C GLU A 218 11.00 5.50 4.87
N ARG A 219 12.12 5.49 4.16
CA ARG A 219 12.56 4.39 3.30
C ARG A 219 12.88 3.11 4.07
N LEU A 220 13.54 3.22 5.23
CA LEU A 220 13.80 2.09 6.12
C LEU A 220 12.49 1.49 6.61
N LYS A 221 11.56 2.35 7.05
CA LYS A 221 10.22 1.94 7.45
C LYS A 221 9.51 1.17 6.36
N GLU A 222 9.51 1.66 5.11
CA GLU A 222 8.92 0.91 3.98
C GLU A 222 9.54 -0.49 3.80
N ALA A 223 10.86 -0.62 3.96
CA ALA A 223 11.54 -1.90 3.83
C ALA A 223 11.25 -2.86 4.99
N VAL A 224 11.20 -2.35 6.22
CA VAL A 224 10.85 -3.15 7.42
C VAL A 224 9.43 -3.67 7.29
N LEU A 225 8.46 -2.81 6.92
CA LEU A 225 7.08 -3.22 6.72
C LEU A 225 6.92 -4.24 5.59
N MET A 226 7.76 -4.15 4.55
CA MET A 226 7.80 -5.14 3.49
C MET A 226 8.35 -6.47 4.00
N ALA A 227 9.43 -6.47 4.79
CA ALA A 227 9.98 -7.68 5.40
C ALA A 227 8.97 -8.34 6.35
N GLU A 228 8.34 -7.56 7.24
CA GLU A 228 7.27 -8.02 8.12
C GLU A 228 6.11 -8.66 7.36
N SER A 229 5.76 -8.15 6.17
CA SER A 229 4.65 -8.71 5.39
C SER A 229 4.86 -10.15 4.92
N PHE A 230 6.11 -10.63 4.93
CA PHE A 230 6.44 -12.02 4.62
C PHE A 230 6.48 -12.92 5.86
N ILE A 231 6.48 -12.36 7.06
CA ILE A 231 6.43 -13.09 8.33
C ILE A 231 4.96 -13.21 8.75
N ALA A 232 4.49 -14.44 8.95
CA ALA A 232 3.09 -14.69 9.28
C ALA A 232 2.78 -14.36 10.75
N THR A 233 2.43 -13.11 11.06
CA THR A 233 1.97 -12.69 12.38
C THR A 233 0.44 -12.75 12.46
N ASP A 234 -0.14 -13.96 12.38
CA ASP A 234 -1.56 -14.10 12.66
C ASP A 234 -1.82 -13.97 14.17
N THR A 235 -2.43 -12.85 14.57
CA THR A 235 -2.91 -12.56 15.93
C THR A 235 -3.94 -13.55 16.48
N ARG A 236 -4.39 -14.51 15.65
CA ARG A 236 -5.30 -15.60 16.05
C ARG A 236 -4.58 -16.88 16.47
N ARG A 237 -3.23 -16.91 16.41
CA ARG A 237 -2.45 -18.04 16.92
C ARG A 237 -2.47 -18.05 18.46
N PRO A 238 -2.47 -19.23 19.10
CA PRO A 238 -1.93 -19.33 20.46
C PRO A 238 -0.49 -18.79 20.46
N ALA A 239 -0.03 -18.26 21.59
CA ALA A 239 1.32 -17.69 21.68
C ALA A 239 2.35 -18.69 21.08
N PRO A 240 3.18 -18.29 20.09
CA PRO A 240 4.24 -19.14 19.56
C PRO A 240 5.11 -19.65 20.71
N GLU A 241 5.56 -20.90 20.60
CA GLU A 241 6.44 -21.47 21.61
C GLU A 241 7.72 -20.63 21.74
N PRO A 242 8.26 -20.46 22.95
CA PRO A 242 9.54 -19.80 23.15
C PRO A 242 10.62 -20.41 22.24
N GLY A 243 11.23 -19.60 21.36
CA GLY A 243 12.24 -20.05 20.39
C GLY A 243 11.76 -20.18 18.94
N ASP A 244 10.54 -19.74 18.60
CA ASP A 244 10.09 -19.60 17.21
C ASP A 244 10.92 -18.53 16.46
N VAL A 245 11.75 -18.99 15.52
CA VAL A 245 12.67 -18.15 14.74
C VAL A 245 11.91 -17.05 13.97
N SER A 246 10.69 -17.31 13.53
CA SER A 246 9.86 -16.33 12.81
C SER A 246 9.40 -15.19 13.71
N ALA A 247 9.12 -15.48 14.99
CA ALA A 247 8.78 -14.49 15.99
C ALA A 247 9.99 -13.64 16.38
N ASP A 248 11.15 -14.28 16.61
CA ASP A 248 12.41 -13.59 16.90
C ASP A 248 12.80 -12.64 15.77
N LEU A 249 12.56 -13.04 14.52
CA LEU A 249 12.80 -12.20 13.35
C LEU A 249 11.88 -10.97 13.30
N ALA A 250 10.59 -11.15 13.64
CA ALA A 250 9.65 -10.02 13.73
C ALA A 250 10.04 -9.03 14.83
N ILE A 251 10.50 -9.53 15.98
CA ILE A 251 11.03 -8.71 17.07
C ILE A 251 12.30 -7.98 16.62
N GLY A 252 13.23 -8.68 15.95
CA GLY A 252 14.46 -8.08 15.44
C GLY A 252 14.22 -6.98 14.40
N LEU A 253 13.24 -7.15 13.51
CA LEU A 253 12.84 -6.14 12.52
C LEU A 253 12.20 -4.90 13.15
N PHE A 254 11.41 -5.11 14.19
CA PHE A 254 10.85 -4.02 14.97
C PHE A 254 11.94 -3.24 15.72
N ASP A 255 12.83 -3.97 16.39
CA ASP A 255 13.95 -3.42 17.14
C ASP A 255 14.90 -2.64 16.23
N ILE A 256 15.20 -3.14 15.00
CA ILE A 256 16.16 -2.47 14.11
C ILE A 256 15.60 -1.16 13.57
N HIS A 257 14.30 -1.14 13.25
CA HIS A 257 13.61 0.09 12.87
C HIS A 257 13.69 1.12 13.99
N LEU A 258 13.37 0.69 15.21
CA LEU A 258 13.33 1.55 16.37
C LEU A 258 14.72 2.07 16.74
N ALA A 259 15.74 1.22 16.71
CA ALA A 259 17.12 1.61 16.98
C ALA A 259 17.64 2.61 15.94
N ALA A 260 17.33 2.40 14.65
CA ALA A 260 17.74 3.32 13.59
C ALA A 260 17.05 4.68 13.69
N GLU A 261 15.75 4.71 14.01
CA GLU A 261 15.01 5.95 14.27
C GLU A 261 15.60 6.70 15.48
N SER A 262 15.89 5.98 16.56
CA SER A 262 16.55 6.53 17.75
C SER A 262 17.90 7.16 17.42
N VAL A 263 18.72 6.46 16.61
CA VAL A 263 20.01 6.95 16.13
C VAL A 263 19.88 8.26 15.35
N ILE A 264 18.88 8.37 14.45
CA ILE A 264 18.63 9.60 13.69
C ILE A 264 18.22 10.73 14.63
N VAL A 265 17.21 10.50 15.48
CA VAL A 265 16.68 11.52 16.39
C VAL A 265 17.76 12.06 17.30
N LEU A 266 18.54 11.19 17.93
CA LEU A 266 19.58 11.58 18.89
C LEU A 266 20.78 12.23 18.19
N SER A 267 21.21 11.71 17.03
CA SER A 267 22.29 12.33 16.25
C SER A 267 21.92 13.74 15.78
N LEU A 268 20.65 13.99 15.45
CA LEU A 268 20.17 15.31 15.06
C LEU A 268 20.12 16.32 16.23
N GLN A 269 20.01 15.84 17.48
CA GLN A 269 20.10 16.68 18.68
C GLN A 269 21.56 17.04 18.99
N ALA A 270 22.46 16.06 18.90
CA ALA A 270 23.89 16.27 19.00
C ALA A 270 24.63 15.19 18.19
N MET A 271 25.38 15.60 17.18
CA MET A 271 26.09 14.66 16.33
C MET A 271 27.11 13.86 17.16
N PRO A 272 27.12 12.52 17.07
CA PRO A 272 28.12 11.70 17.73
C PRO A 272 29.50 11.93 17.10
N PRO A 273 30.60 11.63 17.81
CA PRO A 273 31.94 11.68 17.23
C PRO A 273 32.03 10.76 16.01
N ALA A 274 32.63 11.26 14.92
CA ALA A 274 32.76 10.49 13.68
C ALA A 274 33.46 9.14 13.89
N ALA A 275 34.43 9.08 14.80
CA ALA A 275 35.14 7.84 15.16
C ALA A 275 34.20 6.74 15.70
N VAL A 276 33.20 7.10 16.52
CA VAL A 276 32.21 6.13 17.04
C VAL A 276 31.33 5.60 15.92
N VAL A 277 30.90 6.47 14.99
CA VAL A 277 30.09 6.08 13.83
C VAL A 277 30.90 5.18 12.89
N ASP A 278 32.15 5.54 12.65
CA ASP A 278 33.08 4.78 11.82
C ASP A 278 33.38 3.40 12.45
N ALA A 279 33.48 3.30 13.78
CA ALA A 279 33.63 2.04 14.50
C ALA A 279 32.40 1.12 14.37
N VAL A 280 31.18 1.69 14.46
CA VAL A 280 29.93 0.95 14.22
C VAL A 280 29.85 0.44 12.78
N LEU A 281 30.24 1.27 11.80
CA LEU A 281 30.30 0.88 10.39
C LEU A 281 31.33 -0.23 10.13
N ALA A 282 32.45 -0.21 10.85
CA ALA A 282 33.50 -1.21 10.77
C ALA A 282 33.20 -2.50 11.57
N HIS A 283 32.11 -2.53 12.35
CA HIS A 283 31.80 -3.59 13.31
C HIS A 283 32.95 -3.86 14.31
N ASP A 284 33.69 -2.82 14.73
CA ASP A 284 34.83 -2.93 15.64
C ASP A 284 34.41 -2.63 17.10
N ALA A 285 34.14 -3.68 17.87
CA ALA A 285 33.71 -3.57 19.26
C ALA A 285 34.73 -2.85 20.17
N GLY A 286 36.03 -2.99 19.88
CA GLY A 286 37.09 -2.38 20.67
C GLY A 286 37.18 -0.87 20.46
N GLU A 287 37.05 -0.40 19.22
CA GLU A 287 37.00 1.04 18.90
C GLU A 287 35.69 1.67 19.37
N MET A 288 34.57 0.94 19.31
CA MET A 288 33.27 1.39 19.83
C MET A 288 33.34 1.70 21.34
N GLU A 289 33.94 0.78 22.12
CA GLU A 289 34.07 0.95 23.57
C GLU A 289 35.02 2.09 23.94
N ARG A 290 36.18 2.20 23.27
CA ARG A 290 37.12 3.32 23.48
C ARG A 290 36.50 4.67 23.12
N GLY A 291 35.73 4.72 22.03
CA GLY A 291 35.01 5.92 21.63
C GLY A 291 33.98 6.36 22.68
N MET A 292 33.28 5.40 23.31
CA MET A 292 32.34 5.68 24.39
C MET A 292 33.03 6.20 25.67
N GLN A 293 34.14 5.57 26.06
CA GLN A 293 34.93 5.98 27.24
C GLN A 293 35.56 7.36 27.07
N SER A 294 35.84 7.78 25.84
CA SER A 294 36.34 9.13 25.54
C SER A 294 35.28 10.24 25.72
N LEU A 295 34.00 9.88 25.74
CA LEU A 295 32.88 10.81 25.97
C LEU A 295 32.66 10.96 27.48
N GLY A 296 33.26 12.00 28.08
CA GLY A 296 33.03 12.34 29.49
C GLY A 296 31.61 12.85 29.79
N GLU A 297 31.26 12.94 31.08
CA GLU A 297 29.94 13.37 31.58
C GLU A 297 29.46 14.75 31.05
N ALA A 298 30.38 15.59 30.56
CA ALA A 298 30.06 16.90 29.99
C ALA A 298 29.30 16.83 28.64
N ASN A 299 29.35 15.70 27.92
CA ASN A 299 28.78 15.53 26.57
C ASN A 299 27.59 14.56 26.54
N VAL A 300 26.68 14.65 27.52
CA VAL A 300 25.51 13.75 27.69
C VAL A 300 24.75 13.49 26.38
N LYS A 301 24.49 14.54 25.58
CA LYS A 301 23.74 14.39 24.31
C LYS A 301 24.47 13.54 23.27
N GLN A 302 25.81 13.67 23.19
CA GLN A 302 26.62 12.87 22.28
C GLN A 302 26.80 11.45 22.79
N LEU A 303 26.87 11.26 24.11
CA LEU A 303 26.87 9.95 24.75
C LEU A 303 25.59 9.17 24.43
N GLU A 304 24.44 9.85 24.40
CA GLU A 304 23.17 9.22 24.02
C GLU A 304 23.10 8.83 22.56
N ALA A 305 23.56 9.69 21.65
CA ALA A 305 23.68 9.35 20.25
C ALA A 305 24.61 8.14 20.06
N ALA A 306 25.72 8.08 20.80
CA ALA A 306 26.65 6.96 20.81
C ALA A 306 26.02 5.66 21.37
N ARG A 307 25.24 5.74 22.45
CA ARG A 307 24.51 4.58 23.00
C ARG A 307 23.45 4.04 22.03
N ALA A 308 22.76 4.92 21.32
CA ALA A 308 21.81 4.50 20.29
C ALA A 308 22.51 3.78 19.12
N LEU A 309 23.71 4.22 18.74
CA LEU A 309 24.53 3.54 17.73
C LEU A 309 24.95 2.14 18.19
N LEU A 310 25.36 1.98 19.44
CA LEU A 310 25.64 0.66 20.03
C LEU A 310 24.40 -0.23 20.04
N TRP A 311 23.27 0.32 20.47
CA TRP A 311 22.03 -0.44 20.50
C TRP A 311 21.63 -0.93 19.10
N LEU A 312 21.74 -0.06 18.08
CA LEU A 312 21.53 -0.44 16.68
C LEU A 312 22.47 -1.57 16.25
N HIS A 313 23.74 -1.51 16.64
CA HIS A 313 24.70 -2.59 16.38
C HIS A 313 24.27 -3.92 17.05
N THR A 314 23.94 -3.91 18.34
CA THR A 314 23.50 -5.13 19.07
C THR A 314 22.24 -5.75 18.46
N VAL A 315 21.27 -4.91 18.07
CA VAL A 315 20.04 -5.39 17.43
C VAL A 315 20.33 -5.96 16.05
N ARG A 316 21.21 -5.31 15.27
CA ARG A 316 21.64 -5.80 13.96
C ARG A 316 22.26 -7.20 14.08
N ASP A 317 23.11 -7.41 15.08
CA ASP A 317 23.73 -8.71 15.33
C ASP A 317 22.73 -9.77 15.80
N ARG A 318 21.74 -9.39 16.61
CA ARG A 318 20.63 -10.29 16.99
C ARG A 318 19.82 -10.69 15.76
N LEU A 319 19.43 -9.72 14.92
CA LEU A 319 18.68 -9.98 13.69
C LEU A 319 19.47 -10.89 12.74
N ASN A 320 20.78 -10.67 12.59
CA ASN A 320 21.65 -11.52 11.77
C ASN A 320 21.76 -12.96 12.29
N ARG A 321 21.73 -13.17 13.62
CA ARG A 321 21.68 -14.51 14.22
C ARG A 321 20.35 -15.20 13.94
N SER A 322 19.23 -14.53 14.22
CA SER A 322 17.89 -15.09 13.89
C SER A 322 17.73 -15.39 12.40
N LEU A 323 18.39 -14.62 11.53
CA LEU A 323 18.43 -14.90 10.08
C LEU A 323 19.27 -16.12 9.71
N ALA A 324 20.37 -16.36 10.43
CA ALA A 324 21.22 -17.52 10.20
C ALA A 324 20.51 -18.83 10.59
N ASP A 325 19.64 -18.75 11.60
CA ASP A 325 18.86 -19.88 12.11
C ASP A 325 17.53 -20.08 11.35
N LEU A 326 17.17 -19.18 10.42
CA LEU A 326 15.89 -19.22 9.70
C LEU A 326 15.91 -20.24 8.55
N GLU A 327 14.95 -21.16 8.56
CA GLU A 327 14.68 -22.08 7.46
C GLU A 327 13.42 -21.69 6.67
N ALA A 328 13.27 -22.24 5.46
CA ALA A 328 12.09 -21.98 4.63
C ALA A 328 10.79 -22.51 5.29
N ALA A 329 10.88 -23.60 6.05
CA ALA A 329 9.75 -24.21 6.75
C ALA A 329 9.21 -23.33 7.89
N ASP A 330 10.04 -22.47 8.49
CA ASP A 330 9.61 -21.55 9.56
C ASP A 330 8.65 -20.46 9.04
N LEU A 331 8.64 -20.25 7.72
CA LEU A 331 7.73 -19.32 7.04
C LEU A 331 6.47 -20.00 6.49
N ASP A 332 6.43 -21.34 6.52
CA ASP A 332 5.25 -22.08 6.14
C ASP A 332 4.17 -21.87 7.19
N GLU A 333 2.93 -21.72 6.72
CA GLU A 333 1.81 -21.49 7.62
C GLU A 333 1.39 -22.86 8.19
N PRO A 334 1.53 -23.11 9.51
CA PRO A 334 1.01 -24.33 10.09
C PRO A 334 -0.50 -24.41 9.86
N PRO A 335 -1.07 -25.63 9.77
CA PRO A 335 -2.50 -25.79 9.53
C PRO A 335 -3.31 -25.01 10.57
N PRO A 336 -4.36 -24.28 10.15
CA PRO A 336 -5.13 -23.47 11.08
C PRO A 336 -5.65 -24.34 12.23
N ALA A 337 -5.36 -23.93 13.47
CA ALA A 337 -5.95 -24.57 14.63
C ALA A 337 -7.49 -24.48 14.48
N PRO A 338 -8.24 -25.55 14.82
CA PRO A 338 -9.70 -25.58 14.71
C PRO A 338 -10.30 -24.56 15.68
N SER A 339 -10.42 -23.33 15.20
CA SER A 339 -11.12 -22.22 15.84
C SER A 339 -12.46 -22.07 15.14
N PRO A 340 -13.53 -21.65 15.82
CA PRO A 340 -14.80 -21.41 15.16
C PRO A 340 -14.56 -20.41 14.02
N GLU A 341 -14.76 -20.87 12.78
CA GLU A 341 -14.68 -20.01 11.61
C GLU A 341 -15.52 -18.77 11.89
N PRO A 342 -14.99 -17.54 11.65
CA PRO A 342 -15.83 -16.36 11.73
C PRO A 342 -17.06 -16.63 10.86
N PRO A 343 -18.28 -16.38 11.37
CA PRO A 343 -19.50 -16.81 10.70
C PRO A 343 -19.44 -16.38 9.25
N ALA A 344 -19.59 -17.34 8.33
CA ALA A 344 -19.58 -17.10 6.90
C ALA A 344 -20.40 -15.83 6.65
N ALA A 345 -19.79 -14.83 6.03
CA ALA A 345 -20.38 -13.50 5.93
C ALA A 345 -21.78 -13.65 5.30
N THR A 346 -22.81 -13.54 6.14
CA THR A 346 -24.19 -13.71 5.69
C THR A 346 -24.54 -12.47 4.89
N ALA A 347 -25.13 -12.65 3.71
CA ALA A 347 -25.61 -11.55 2.89
C ALA A 347 -26.63 -10.75 3.71
N ARG A 348 -26.22 -9.59 4.22
CA ARG A 348 -27.11 -8.66 4.93
C ARG A 348 -27.56 -7.61 3.93
N PHE A 349 -28.78 -7.76 3.42
CA PHE A 349 -29.43 -6.75 2.58
C PHE A 349 -29.95 -5.58 3.43
N SER A 350 -29.04 -4.92 4.15
CA SER A 350 -29.34 -3.75 4.97
C SER A 350 -28.52 -2.57 4.49
N LEU A 351 -29.15 -1.39 4.38
CA LEU A 351 -28.46 -0.14 4.03
C LEU A 351 -27.40 0.27 5.06
N ALA A 352 -27.37 -0.36 6.24
CA ALA A 352 -26.29 -0.21 7.20
C ALA A 352 -24.97 -0.83 6.68
N ASP A 353 -25.05 -1.90 5.87
CA ASP A 353 -23.90 -2.60 5.31
C ASP A 353 -23.10 -1.68 4.36
N PRO A 354 -21.83 -1.35 4.69
CA PRO A 354 -20.97 -0.56 3.80
C PRO A 354 -20.80 -1.18 2.42
N ALA A 355 -20.80 -2.51 2.31
CA ALA A 355 -20.59 -3.19 1.03
C ALA A 355 -21.80 -3.07 0.12
N LEU A 356 -23.02 -3.21 0.67
CA LEU A 356 -24.26 -2.96 -0.08
C LEU A 356 -24.30 -1.50 -0.58
N ARG A 357 -23.97 -0.53 0.28
CA ARG A 357 -23.90 0.89 -0.11
C ARG A 357 -22.89 1.11 -1.24
N SER A 358 -21.72 0.51 -1.16
CA SER A 358 -20.71 0.58 -2.22
C SER A 358 -21.18 -0.07 -3.52
N ALA A 359 -21.84 -1.23 -3.46
CA ALA A 359 -22.44 -1.87 -4.63
C ALA A 359 -23.49 -0.99 -5.32
N ILE A 360 -24.37 -0.36 -4.54
CA ILE A 360 -25.36 0.59 -5.06
C ILE A 360 -24.68 1.80 -5.70
N GLN A 361 -23.70 2.41 -5.01
CA GLN A 361 -22.95 3.57 -5.53
C GLN A 361 -22.28 3.26 -6.87
N ILE A 362 -21.51 2.16 -6.94
CA ILE A 362 -20.77 1.80 -8.17
C ILE A 362 -21.76 1.51 -9.30
N THR A 363 -22.82 0.75 -9.03
CA THR A 363 -23.84 0.43 -10.03
C THR A 363 -24.55 1.67 -10.55
N LEU A 364 -24.95 2.58 -9.67
CA LEU A 364 -25.61 3.82 -10.04
C LEU A 364 -24.67 4.76 -10.82
N ALA A 365 -23.41 4.88 -10.38
CA ALA A 365 -22.39 5.65 -11.10
C ALA A 365 -22.16 5.10 -12.52
N SER A 366 -22.05 3.78 -12.64
CA SER A 366 -21.95 3.10 -13.93
C SER A 366 -23.20 3.29 -14.80
N GLY A 367 -24.40 3.28 -14.21
CA GLY A 367 -25.66 3.57 -14.92
C GLY A 367 -25.71 4.99 -15.45
N ILE A 368 -25.38 5.98 -14.61
CA ILE A 368 -25.31 7.40 -15.00
C ILE A 368 -24.27 7.59 -16.11
N ALA A 369 -23.06 7.05 -15.92
CA ALA A 369 -21.98 7.13 -16.90
C ALA A 369 -22.35 6.46 -18.23
N ARG A 370 -23.14 5.38 -18.19
CA ARG A 370 -23.67 4.72 -19.40
C ARG A 370 -24.64 5.64 -20.14
N VAL A 371 -25.61 6.24 -19.46
CA VAL A 371 -26.61 7.12 -20.08
C VAL A 371 -25.92 8.30 -20.76
N PHE A 372 -25.07 9.02 -20.03
CA PHE A 372 -24.32 10.16 -20.61
C PHE A 372 -23.30 9.72 -21.66
N GLY A 373 -22.66 8.55 -21.49
CA GLY A 373 -21.78 7.97 -22.48
C GLY A 373 -22.49 7.65 -23.79
N LEU A 374 -23.72 7.12 -23.74
CA LEU A 374 -24.54 6.83 -24.92
C LEU A 374 -25.03 8.09 -25.63
N MET A 375 -25.21 9.20 -24.88
CA MET A 375 -25.52 10.52 -25.47
C MET A 375 -24.32 11.08 -26.25
N LEU A 376 -23.10 10.75 -25.81
CA LEU A 376 -21.86 11.19 -26.44
C LEU A 376 -21.49 10.31 -27.66
N SER A 377 -21.47 8.99 -27.47
CA SER A 377 -21.25 8.01 -28.53
C SER A 377 -22.01 6.72 -28.26
N ARG A 378 -22.90 6.35 -29.18
CA ARG A 378 -23.63 5.07 -29.13
C ARG A 378 -22.71 3.86 -29.24
N GLU A 379 -21.54 4.02 -29.84
CA GLU A 379 -20.59 2.94 -30.09
C GLU A 379 -19.53 2.82 -29.00
N ARG A 380 -19.21 3.92 -28.30
CA ARG A 380 -17.97 3.99 -27.48
C ARG A 380 -18.15 4.35 -26.00
N TRP A 381 -19.39 4.43 -25.51
CA TRP A 381 -19.81 4.65 -24.10
C TRP A 381 -19.06 3.84 -23.01
N PHE A 382 -18.33 2.79 -23.36
CA PHE A 382 -17.67 1.85 -22.46
C PHE A 382 -16.57 2.50 -21.60
N TRP A 383 -15.80 3.46 -22.10
CA TRP A 383 -14.76 4.14 -21.29
C TRP A 383 -15.35 4.96 -20.16
N ALA A 384 -16.55 5.53 -20.34
CA ALA A 384 -17.26 6.23 -19.29
C ALA A 384 -17.64 5.29 -18.15
N VAL A 385 -18.21 4.13 -18.46
CA VAL A 385 -18.59 3.15 -17.45
C VAL A 385 -17.38 2.57 -16.73
N LEU A 386 -16.31 2.26 -17.47
CA LEU A 386 -15.06 1.77 -16.89
C LEU A 386 -14.42 2.81 -15.97
N ALA A 387 -14.46 4.10 -16.34
CA ALA A 387 -13.97 5.18 -15.51
C ALA A 387 -14.79 5.34 -14.23
N ALA A 388 -16.12 5.35 -14.32
CA ALA A 388 -17.00 5.39 -13.16
C ALA A 388 -16.74 4.23 -12.18
N PHE A 389 -16.56 3.02 -12.71
CA PHE A 389 -16.27 1.83 -11.89
C PHE A 389 -14.89 1.90 -11.21
N LEU A 390 -13.83 2.16 -11.98
CA LEU A 390 -12.44 2.09 -11.48
C LEU A 390 -12.09 3.19 -10.48
N VAL A 391 -12.81 4.30 -10.51
CA VAL A 391 -12.67 5.41 -9.56
C VAL A 391 -13.09 5.00 -8.14
N PHE A 392 -13.94 3.99 -7.97
CA PHE A 392 -14.28 3.43 -6.66
C PHE A 392 -13.33 2.31 -6.18
N THR A 393 -12.55 1.71 -7.08
CA THR A 393 -11.66 0.59 -6.71
C THR A 393 -10.64 1.01 -5.65
N ASN A 394 -10.56 0.30 -4.53
CA ASN A 394 -9.64 0.62 -3.42
C ASN A 394 -9.79 2.06 -2.87
N THR A 395 -11.03 2.59 -2.83
CA THR A 395 -11.31 3.89 -2.19
C THR A 395 -12.13 3.73 -0.92
N ARG A 396 -11.84 4.54 0.11
CA ARG A 396 -12.52 4.44 1.43
C ARG A 396 -13.48 5.59 1.73
N SER A 397 -13.31 6.73 1.07
CA SER A 397 -14.11 7.92 1.32
C SER A 397 -14.38 8.68 0.04
N ARG A 398 -15.40 9.54 0.04
CA ARG A 398 -15.75 10.37 -1.11
C ARG A 398 -14.59 11.24 -1.64
N GLY A 399 -13.73 11.73 -0.75
CA GLY A 399 -12.54 12.51 -1.12
C GLY A 399 -11.48 11.67 -1.85
N ASP A 400 -11.32 10.41 -1.43
CA ASP A 400 -10.40 9.46 -2.07
C ASP A 400 -10.88 9.11 -3.49
N THR A 401 -12.18 8.86 -3.63
CA THR A 401 -12.86 8.69 -4.94
C THR A 401 -12.65 9.91 -5.83
N ALA A 402 -12.79 11.14 -5.31
CA ALA A 402 -12.58 12.37 -6.07
C ALA A 402 -11.13 12.55 -6.55
N VAL A 403 -10.15 12.31 -5.67
CA VAL A 403 -8.72 12.35 -6.02
C VAL A 403 -8.42 11.32 -7.10
N LYS A 404 -9.01 10.13 -7.00
CA LYS A 404 -8.82 9.06 -7.98
C LYS A 404 -9.44 9.40 -9.35
N ALA A 405 -10.62 10.02 -9.36
CA ALA A 405 -11.24 10.58 -10.56
C ALA A 405 -10.31 11.57 -11.28
N LEU A 406 -9.73 12.52 -10.52
CA LEU A 406 -8.77 13.49 -11.07
C LEU A 406 -7.50 12.83 -11.61
N GLN A 407 -6.92 11.90 -10.84
CA GLN A 407 -5.74 11.15 -11.27
C GLN A 407 -5.98 10.37 -12.56
N ARG A 408 -7.18 9.77 -12.71
CA ARG A 408 -7.56 9.06 -13.93
C ARG A 408 -7.59 10.00 -15.13
N SER A 409 -8.34 11.10 -15.01
CA SER A 409 -8.51 12.05 -16.10
C SER A 409 -7.19 12.70 -16.51
N ALA A 410 -6.36 13.11 -15.55
CA ALA A 410 -5.03 13.67 -15.83
C ALA A 410 -4.08 12.65 -16.48
N GLY A 411 -4.06 11.41 -15.99
CA GLY A 411 -3.26 10.33 -16.57
C GLY A 411 -3.69 10.01 -18.00
N THR A 412 -5.00 9.94 -18.26
CA THR A 412 -5.54 9.69 -19.60
C THR A 412 -5.19 10.80 -20.57
N LEU A 413 -5.37 12.07 -20.20
CA LEU A 413 -4.98 13.21 -21.03
C LEU A 413 -3.48 13.16 -21.40
N ALA A 414 -2.61 13.04 -20.41
CA ALA A 414 -1.16 12.99 -20.64
C ALA A 414 -0.77 11.78 -21.52
N GLY A 415 -1.39 10.63 -21.31
CA GLY A 415 -1.10 9.41 -22.08
C GLY A 415 -1.64 9.46 -23.50
N ILE A 416 -2.76 10.15 -23.73
CA ILE A 416 -3.28 10.43 -25.07
C ILE A 416 -2.29 11.30 -25.86
N VAL A 417 -1.81 12.40 -25.26
CA VAL A 417 -0.87 13.32 -25.92
C VAL A 417 0.43 12.59 -26.30
N VAL A 418 1.04 11.90 -25.33
CA VAL A 418 2.29 11.14 -25.58
C VAL A 418 2.05 9.96 -26.50
N GLY A 419 0.93 9.24 -26.34
CA GLY A 419 0.58 8.10 -27.16
C GLY A 419 0.32 8.48 -28.62
N LEU A 420 -0.30 9.62 -28.88
CA LEU A 420 -0.50 10.15 -30.24
C LEU A 420 0.84 10.52 -30.87
N ALA A 421 1.71 11.22 -30.14
CA ALA A 421 3.04 11.56 -30.64
C ALA A 421 3.88 10.31 -30.97
N ALA A 422 3.89 9.32 -30.06
CA ALA A 422 4.60 8.06 -30.27
C ALA A 422 4.03 7.26 -31.45
N ALA A 423 2.70 7.10 -31.52
CA ALA A 423 2.05 6.36 -32.60
C ALA A 423 2.28 7.00 -33.98
N SER A 424 2.19 8.34 -34.06
CA SER A 424 2.43 9.08 -35.30
C SER A 424 3.88 8.96 -35.77
N ALA A 425 4.85 8.95 -34.85
CA ALA A 425 6.27 8.81 -35.17
C ALA A 425 6.65 7.39 -35.65
N ILE A 426 5.99 6.35 -35.12
CA ILE A 426 6.33 4.95 -35.40
C ILE A 426 5.68 4.43 -36.70
N GLY A 427 4.65 5.13 -37.21
CA GLY A 427 3.99 4.81 -38.48
C GLY A 427 3.32 3.43 -38.51
N GLY A 428 2.88 2.91 -37.35
CA GLY A 428 2.21 1.60 -37.26
C GLY A 428 3.13 0.39 -37.45
N THR A 429 4.45 0.55 -37.41
CA THR A 429 5.41 -0.56 -37.59
C THR A 429 5.28 -1.59 -36.46
N VAL A 430 4.67 -2.75 -36.74
CA VAL A 430 4.35 -3.78 -35.74
C VAL A 430 5.54 -4.21 -34.88
N TYR A 431 6.74 -4.30 -35.49
CA TYR A 431 7.97 -4.69 -34.82
C TYR A 431 8.43 -3.72 -33.74
N ILE A 432 7.99 -2.45 -33.79
CA ILE A 432 8.29 -1.44 -32.77
C ILE A 432 7.11 -1.31 -31.79
N VAL A 433 5.88 -1.36 -32.31
CA VAL A 433 4.69 -1.15 -31.48
C VAL A 433 4.50 -2.27 -30.46
N LEU A 434 4.73 -3.54 -30.82
CA LEU A 434 4.56 -4.66 -29.88
C LEU A 434 5.53 -4.60 -28.69
N PRO A 435 6.86 -4.45 -28.88
CA PRO A 435 7.80 -4.30 -27.76
C PRO A 435 7.53 -3.05 -26.92
N LEU A 436 7.21 -1.91 -27.55
CA LEU A 436 6.89 -0.67 -26.83
C LEU A 436 5.59 -0.82 -26.02
N GLY A 437 4.58 -1.48 -26.57
CA GLY A 437 3.34 -1.81 -25.89
C GLY A 437 3.59 -2.70 -24.67
N ALA A 438 4.41 -3.75 -24.82
CA ALA A 438 4.81 -4.61 -23.70
C ALA A 438 5.57 -3.84 -22.61
N ALA A 439 6.49 -2.95 -22.99
CA ALA A 439 7.20 -2.07 -22.06
C ALA A 439 6.24 -1.12 -21.32
N CYS A 440 5.26 -0.54 -22.01
CA CYS A 440 4.26 0.32 -21.39
C CYS A 440 3.32 -0.46 -20.46
N ILE A 441 2.91 -1.68 -20.82
CA ILE A 441 2.15 -2.60 -19.95
C ILE A 441 2.95 -2.87 -18.67
N PHE A 442 4.23 -3.21 -18.80
CA PHE A 442 5.12 -3.43 -17.67
C PHE A 442 5.18 -2.20 -16.76
N LEU A 443 5.44 -1.01 -17.31
CA LEU A 443 5.52 0.22 -16.54
C LEU A 443 4.17 0.59 -15.89
N ALA A 444 3.05 0.36 -16.57
CA ALA A 444 1.72 0.59 -16.02
C ALA A 444 1.49 -0.20 -14.73
N PHE A 445 1.83 -1.50 -14.74
CA PHE A 445 1.62 -2.37 -13.59
C PHE A 445 2.73 -2.25 -12.54
N TYR A 446 3.94 -1.84 -12.91
CA TYR A 446 5.01 -1.52 -11.97
C TYR A 446 4.65 -0.30 -11.10
N PHE A 447 4.10 0.75 -11.72
CA PHE A 447 3.69 1.96 -11.02
C PHE A 447 2.28 1.92 -10.42
N LEU A 448 1.50 0.85 -10.66
CA LEU A 448 0.13 0.71 -10.15
C LEU A 448 0.00 0.95 -8.63
N PRO A 449 0.86 0.39 -7.75
CA PRO A 449 0.77 0.63 -6.31
C PRO A 449 1.22 2.03 -5.88
N VAL A 450 1.98 2.73 -6.74
CA VAL A 450 2.65 3.99 -6.44
C VAL A 450 1.80 5.19 -6.88
N SER A 451 1.34 5.17 -8.13
CA SER A 451 0.63 6.28 -8.75
C SER A 451 -0.40 5.77 -9.75
N TYR A 452 -1.67 5.93 -9.39
CA TYR A 452 -2.80 5.58 -10.27
C TYR A 452 -2.81 6.42 -11.55
N ALA A 453 -2.39 7.68 -11.47
CA ALA A 453 -2.25 8.55 -12.64
C ALA A 453 -1.18 8.03 -13.62
N THR A 454 -0.02 7.62 -13.11
CA THR A 454 1.09 7.07 -13.92
C THR A 454 0.70 5.74 -14.56
N MET A 455 0.00 4.87 -13.84
CA MET A 455 -0.57 3.65 -14.42
C MET A 455 -1.54 3.98 -15.56
N THR A 456 -2.47 4.91 -15.33
CA THR A 456 -3.48 5.31 -16.33
C THR A 456 -2.83 5.95 -17.56
N PHE A 457 -1.74 6.70 -17.37
CA PHE A 457 -0.92 7.26 -18.44
C PHE A 457 -0.37 6.16 -19.36
N PHE A 458 0.32 5.16 -18.81
CA PHE A 458 0.89 4.08 -19.63
C PHE A 458 -0.18 3.21 -20.30
N VAL A 459 -1.28 2.90 -19.61
CA VAL A 459 -2.44 2.22 -20.24
C VAL A 459 -3.01 3.05 -21.39
N SER A 460 -2.98 4.38 -21.27
CA SER A 460 -3.47 5.26 -22.32
C SER A 460 -2.58 5.26 -23.55
N VAL A 461 -1.26 5.23 -23.36
CA VAL A 461 -0.26 5.04 -24.42
C VAL A 461 -0.44 3.70 -25.12
N VAL A 462 -0.59 2.59 -24.37
CA VAL A 462 -0.81 1.25 -24.95
C VAL A 462 -2.03 1.23 -25.87
N LEU A 463 -3.13 1.87 -25.46
CA LEU A 463 -4.32 1.91 -26.29
C LEU A 463 -4.13 2.75 -27.56
N SER A 464 -3.44 3.90 -27.48
CA SER A 464 -3.11 4.70 -28.67
C SER A 464 -2.25 3.93 -29.66
N LEU A 465 -1.27 3.17 -29.15
CA LEU A 465 -0.44 2.26 -29.93
C LEU A 465 -1.27 1.13 -30.57
N ALA A 466 -2.22 0.55 -29.83
CA ALA A 466 -3.14 -0.45 -30.37
C ALA A 466 -4.04 0.12 -31.48
N TYR A 467 -4.59 1.33 -31.30
CA TYR A 467 -5.37 1.99 -32.35
C TYR A 467 -4.55 2.35 -33.59
N SER A 468 -3.26 2.66 -33.42
CA SER A 468 -2.34 2.85 -34.55
C SER A 468 -2.18 1.57 -35.37
N LEU A 469 -1.98 0.42 -34.70
CA LEU A 469 -1.87 -0.89 -35.38
C LEU A 469 -3.16 -1.27 -36.10
N LEU A 470 -4.31 -0.92 -35.51
CA LEU A 470 -5.62 -1.17 -36.11
C LEU A 470 -5.94 -0.22 -37.28
N GLY A 471 -5.12 0.80 -37.54
CA GLY A 471 -5.35 1.79 -38.59
C GLY A 471 -6.53 2.74 -38.32
N VAL A 472 -7.04 2.77 -37.08
CA VAL A 472 -8.22 3.58 -36.69
C VAL A 472 -7.85 4.80 -35.85
N LEU A 473 -6.55 5.07 -35.67
CA LEU A 473 -6.08 6.18 -34.85
C LEU A 473 -6.46 7.52 -35.50
N THR A 474 -7.38 8.25 -34.86
CA THR A 474 -7.75 9.62 -35.23
C THR A 474 -7.72 10.53 -34.00
N PRO A 475 -7.38 11.82 -34.15
CA PRO A 475 -7.44 12.78 -33.05
C PRO A 475 -8.82 12.84 -32.38
N GLN A 476 -9.89 12.78 -33.18
CA GLN A 476 -11.29 12.81 -32.72
C GLN A 476 -11.62 11.61 -31.83
N LEU A 477 -11.08 10.42 -32.14
CA LEU A 477 -11.29 9.23 -31.33
C LEU A 477 -10.59 9.33 -29.97
N LEU A 478 -9.43 9.99 -29.92
CA LEU A 478 -8.72 10.24 -28.67
C LEU A 478 -9.38 11.36 -27.85
N GLU A 479 -9.92 12.39 -28.50
CA GLU A 479 -10.75 13.41 -27.87
C GLU A 479 -11.99 12.80 -27.21
N LEU A 480 -12.74 11.98 -27.97
CA LEU A 480 -13.90 11.25 -27.45
C LEU A 480 -13.54 10.38 -26.24
N ARG A 481 -12.37 9.72 -26.27
CA ARG A 481 -11.89 8.92 -25.13
C ARG A 481 -11.69 9.77 -23.88
N LEU A 482 -11.16 10.98 -24.03
CA LEU A 482 -10.98 11.92 -22.92
C LEU A 482 -12.33 12.35 -22.36
N GLU A 483 -13.28 12.72 -23.23
CA GLU A 483 -14.64 13.10 -22.85
C GLU A 483 -15.37 11.97 -22.10
N GLU A 484 -15.33 10.74 -22.62
CA GLU A 484 -15.94 9.57 -21.97
C GLU A 484 -15.32 9.32 -20.59
N THR A 485 -13.99 9.41 -20.50
CA THR A 485 -13.29 9.26 -19.21
C THR A 485 -13.69 10.35 -18.23
N LEU A 486 -13.86 11.60 -18.68
CA LEU A 486 -14.33 12.71 -17.86
C LEU A 486 -15.76 12.49 -17.39
N VAL A 487 -16.68 12.08 -18.26
CA VAL A 487 -18.08 11.76 -17.92
C VAL A 487 -18.12 10.69 -16.82
N GLY A 488 -17.35 9.61 -16.99
CA GLY A 488 -17.29 8.54 -16.00
C GLY A 488 -16.67 8.98 -14.66
N SER A 489 -15.56 9.72 -14.70
CA SER A 489 -14.91 10.29 -13.52
C SER A 489 -15.84 11.23 -12.75
N VAL A 490 -16.57 12.10 -13.45
CA VAL A 490 -17.53 13.04 -12.86
C VAL A 490 -18.74 12.30 -12.29
N ALA A 491 -19.30 11.33 -13.02
CA ALA A 491 -20.42 10.52 -12.52
C ALA A 491 -20.03 9.75 -11.25
N GLY A 492 -18.86 9.11 -11.25
CA GLY A 492 -18.32 8.40 -10.08
C GLY A 492 -18.11 9.32 -8.88
N ALA A 493 -17.48 10.48 -9.10
CA ALA A 493 -17.31 11.48 -8.05
C ALA A 493 -18.68 11.97 -7.54
N ALA A 494 -19.59 12.39 -8.41
CA ALA A 494 -20.91 12.90 -8.04
C ALA A 494 -21.69 11.90 -7.17
N VAL A 495 -21.75 10.63 -7.58
CA VAL A 495 -22.41 9.59 -6.79
C VAL A 495 -21.75 9.39 -5.44
N ALA A 496 -20.41 9.44 -5.34
CA ALA A 496 -19.71 9.35 -4.06
C ALA A 496 -20.04 10.52 -3.10
N PHE A 497 -20.39 11.69 -3.62
CA PHE A 497 -20.80 12.85 -2.81
C PHE A 497 -22.28 12.88 -2.45
N VAL A 498 -23.16 12.33 -3.31
CA VAL A 498 -24.62 12.43 -3.19
C VAL A 498 -25.25 11.19 -2.56
N VAL A 499 -24.78 9.99 -2.91
CA VAL A 499 -25.47 8.74 -2.60
C VAL A 499 -24.73 8.03 -1.47
N PHE A 500 -25.35 7.93 -0.30
CA PHE A 500 -24.74 7.36 0.93
C PHE A 500 -23.29 7.84 1.21
N PRO A 501 -23.03 9.16 1.26
CA PRO A 501 -21.67 9.67 1.27
C PRO A 501 -20.91 9.25 2.55
N THR A 502 -19.83 8.49 2.36
CA THR A 502 -18.88 8.22 3.43
C THR A 502 -17.92 9.40 3.57
N LYS A 503 -18.17 10.24 4.58
CA LYS A 503 -17.35 11.42 4.88
C LYS A 503 -15.95 10.96 5.30
N THR A 504 -14.91 11.61 4.75
CA THR A 504 -13.50 11.39 5.15
C THR A 504 -13.31 11.58 6.66
N ARG A 505 -14.06 12.51 7.27
CA ARG A 505 -14.11 12.69 8.73
C ARG A 505 -14.50 11.40 9.46
N THR A 506 -15.54 10.68 9.01
CA THR A 506 -16.03 9.46 9.67
C THR A 506 -15.02 8.31 9.58
N THR A 507 -14.37 8.14 8.43
CA THR A 507 -13.32 7.13 8.25
C THR A 507 -12.09 7.45 9.10
N LEU A 508 -11.75 8.73 9.21
CA LEU A 508 -10.63 9.19 10.02
C LEU A 508 -10.93 9.02 11.51
N ASP A 509 -12.14 9.36 11.95
CA ASP A 509 -12.65 9.13 13.31
C ASP A 509 -12.54 7.65 13.71
N ALA A 510 -12.98 6.74 12.83
CA ALA A 510 -12.91 5.31 13.08
C ALA A 510 -11.45 4.83 13.18
N ALA A 511 -10.55 5.35 12.34
CA ALA A 511 -9.13 5.00 12.41
C ALA A 511 -8.44 5.54 13.68
N ILE A 512 -8.79 6.76 14.12
CA ILE A 512 -8.30 7.32 15.40
C ILE A 512 -8.82 6.48 16.57
N ARG A 513 -10.10 6.10 16.58
CA ARG A 513 -10.67 5.22 17.61
C ARG A 513 -9.95 3.88 17.65
N ASN A 514 -9.75 3.23 16.51
CA ASN A 514 -9.01 1.97 16.43
C ASN A 514 -7.57 2.14 16.96
N TRP A 515 -6.88 3.21 16.59
CA TRP A 515 -5.54 3.50 17.10
C TRP A 515 -5.51 3.72 18.62
N CYS A 516 -6.45 4.49 19.17
CA CYS A 516 -6.56 4.69 20.62
C CYS A 516 -6.87 3.37 21.33
N ASP A 517 -7.79 2.56 20.80
CA ASP A 517 -8.16 1.26 21.35
C ASP A 517 -6.92 0.33 21.37
N LYS A 518 -6.11 0.31 20.30
CA LYS A 518 -4.85 -0.46 20.26
C LYS A 518 -3.76 0.06 21.18
N LEU A 519 -3.68 1.37 21.40
CA LEU A 519 -2.77 1.95 22.37
C LEU A 519 -3.19 1.55 23.79
N SER A 520 -4.49 1.65 24.09
CA SER A 520 -5.03 1.23 25.38
C SER A 520 -4.83 -0.27 25.64
N GLU A 521 -5.11 -1.13 24.66
CA GLU A 521 -4.83 -2.58 24.77
C GLU A 521 -3.35 -2.85 25.07
N LEU A 522 -2.42 -2.15 24.40
CA LEU A 522 -0.99 -2.32 24.64
C LEU A 522 -0.59 -1.90 26.06
N LEU A 523 -1.04 -0.73 26.52
CA LEU A 523 -0.73 -0.20 27.84
C LEU A 523 -1.37 -1.04 28.97
N GLU A 524 -2.57 -1.57 28.75
CA GLU A 524 -3.23 -2.47 29.70
C GLU A 524 -2.51 -3.82 29.81
N GLU A 525 -2.03 -4.39 28.70
CA GLU A 525 -1.22 -5.62 28.74
C GLU A 525 0.14 -5.37 29.39
N ALA A 526 0.75 -4.21 29.12
CA ALA A 526 1.98 -3.80 29.79
C ALA A 526 1.81 -3.72 31.31
N ARG A 527 0.65 -3.22 31.78
CA ARG A 527 0.30 -3.19 33.21
C ARG A 527 0.11 -4.58 33.82
N ARG A 528 -0.33 -5.57 33.05
CA ARG A 528 -0.56 -6.94 33.52
C ARG A 528 0.73 -7.76 33.66
N GLY A 529 1.86 -7.29 33.11
CA GLY A 529 3.11 -8.05 33.10
C GLY A 529 3.05 -9.27 32.17
N THR A 530 2.26 -9.19 31.09
CA THR A 530 2.06 -10.28 30.13
C THR A 530 3.33 -10.57 29.32
N SER A 531 3.38 -11.72 28.65
CA SER A 531 4.56 -12.17 27.89
C SER A 531 5.09 -11.11 26.90
N GLY A 532 6.40 -11.08 26.70
CA GLY A 532 7.05 -10.11 25.81
C GLY A 532 6.54 -10.15 24.36
N LEU A 533 6.10 -11.32 23.90
CA LEU A 533 5.58 -11.51 22.55
C LEU A 533 4.17 -10.95 22.37
N ASP A 534 3.33 -11.00 23.40
CA ASP A 534 2.02 -10.35 23.39
C ASP A 534 2.17 -8.82 23.29
N LEU A 535 3.13 -8.24 24.02
CA LEU A 535 3.45 -6.81 23.92
C LEU A 535 3.93 -6.42 22.52
N VAL A 536 4.77 -7.25 21.89
CA VAL A 536 5.22 -7.02 20.51
C VAL A 536 4.04 -7.10 19.53
N SER A 537 3.19 -8.12 19.66
CA SER A 537 1.99 -8.28 18.83
C SER A 537 1.01 -7.10 18.96
N ARG A 538 0.77 -6.62 20.19
CA ARG A 538 -0.04 -5.42 20.46
C ARG A 538 0.60 -4.16 19.90
N SER A 539 1.93 -4.03 19.99
CA SER A 539 2.67 -2.92 19.40
C SER A 539 2.56 -2.93 17.86
N GLN A 540 2.65 -4.10 17.23
CA GLN A 540 2.44 -4.24 15.78
C GLN A 540 0.99 -3.95 15.37
N ALA A 541 0.01 -4.30 16.21
CA ALA A 541 -1.39 -3.92 16.01
C ALA A 541 -1.57 -2.40 16.06
N LEU A 542 -0.90 -1.72 16.99
CA LEU A 542 -0.85 -0.26 17.06
C LEU A 542 -0.22 0.36 15.81
N ASP A 543 0.88 -0.22 15.30
CA ASP A 543 1.52 0.22 14.05
C ASP A 543 0.63 0.04 12.82
N ARG A 544 -0.13 -1.06 12.76
CA ARG A 544 -1.16 -1.25 11.72
C ARG A 544 -2.27 -0.20 11.84
N ALA A 545 -2.74 0.08 13.05
CA ALA A 545 -3.74 1.12 13.29
C ALA A 545 -3.22 2.52 12.91
N TYR A 546 -1.95 2.82 13.18
CA TYR A 546 -1.32 4.08 12.73
C TYR A 546 -1.29 4.19 11.21
N ARG A 547 -0.95 3.10 10.50
CA ARG A 547 -0.97 3.09 9.02
C ARG A 547 -2.37 3.29 8.47
N GLU A 548 -3.37 2.69 9.07
CA GLU A 548 -4.78 2.92 8.72
C GLU A 548 -5.19 4.37 8.95
N LEU A 549 -4.75 4.97 10.05
CA LEU A 549 -4.94 6.39 10.37
C LEU A 549 -4.29 7.30 9.32
N ALA A 550 -3.02 7.06 8.98
CA ALA A 550 -2.32 7.81 7.94
C ALA A 550 -2.99 7.67 6.56
N ALA A 551 -3.45 6.46 6.21
CA ALA A 551 -4.20 6.22 4.98
C ALA A 551 -5.55 6.95 4.97
N ALA A 552 -6.27 6.96 6.09
CA ALA A 552 -7.54 7.67 6.23
C ALA A 552 -7.37 9.20 6.17
N ALA A 553 -6.22 9.73 6.61
CA ALA A 553 -5.89 11.15 6.56
C ALA A 553 -5.40 11.62 5.18
N LYS A 554 -4.97 10.71 4.30
CA LYS A 554 -4.41 11.03 2.97
C LYS A 554 -5.24 12.01 2.13
N PRO A 555 -6.59 11.90 2.04
CA PRO A 555 -7.38 12.84 1.25
C PRO A 555 -7.39 14.29 1.78
N LEU A 556 -6.98 14.51 3.04
CA LEU A 556 -6.86 15.85 3.65
C LEU A 556 -5.52 16.52 3.34
N GLY A 557 -4.52 15.75 2.88
CA GLY A 557 -3.24 16.29 2.46
C GLY A 557 -3.30 16.79 1.02
N VAL A 558 -3.21 18.09 0.81
CA VAL A 558 -2.87 18.64 -0.52
C VAL A 558 -1.55 18.00 -0.95
N SER A 559 -1.51 17.45 -2.17
CA SER A 559 -0.44 16.63 -2.77
C SER A 559 0.90 16.79 -2.07
N TRP A 560 1.24 15.81 -1.21
CA TRP A 560 2.43 15.78 -0.35
C TRP A 560 3.78 16.00 -1.08
N GLN A 561 3.79 15.97 -2.40
CA GLN A 561 4.96 16.16 -3.26
C GLN A 561 5.23 17.63 -3.64
N LEU A 562 4.26 18.55 -3.47
CA LEU A 562 4.38 19.94 -3.92
C LEU A 562 4.63 20.96 -2.81
N VAL A 563 4.44 20.60 -1.54
CA VAL A 563 4.50 21.55 -0.42
C VAL A 563 5.77 21.33 0.40
N THR A 564 6.62 22.37 0.47
CA THR A 564 7.92 22.35 1.16
C THR A 564 7.83 22.45 2.68
N ARG A 565 6.68 22.88 3.24
CA ARG A 565 6.41 22.91 4.69
C ARG A 565 5.40 21.83 5.08
N PRO A 566 5.62 21.07 6.17
CA PRO A 566 4.64 20.10 6.65
C PRO A 566 3.37 20.84 7.08
N GLY A 567 2.27 20.65 6.33
CA GLY A 567 0.96 21.18 6.70
C GLY A 567 0.44 20.58 8.01
N HIS A 568 -0.61 21.19 8.58
CA HIS A 568 -1.24 20.78 9.86
C HIS A 568 -1.54 19.27 9.96
N VAL A 569 -2.04 18.67 8.88
CA VAL A 569 -2.29 17.21 8.77
C VAL A 569 -1.01 16.40 9.01
N ARG A 570 0.11 16.81 8.43
CA ARG A 570 1.41 16.12 8.57
C ARG A 570 1.98 16.30 9.98
N GLN A 571 1.79 17.46 10.60
CA GLN A 571 2.18 17.69 12.00
C GLN A 571 1.39 16.80 12.96
N THR A 572 0.08 16.70 12.75
CA THR A 572 -0.81 15.84 13.55
C THR A 572 -0.40 14.37 13.42
N LEU A 573 -0.16 13.89 12.19
CA LEU A 573 0.33 12.52 11.95
C LEU A 573 1.70 12.26 12.59
N ALA A 574 2.58 13.26 12.67
CA ALA A 574 3.87 13.14 13.33
C ALA A 574 3.72 12.96 14.85
N VAL A 575 2.71 13.59 15.48
CA VAL A 575 2.43 13.39 16.91
C VAL A 575 1.90 11.98 17.18
N PHE A 576 0.96 11.49 16.38
CA PHE A 576 0.52 10.09 16.47
C PHE A 576 1.66 9.09 16.21
N MET A 577 2.55 9.40 15.26
CA MET A 577 3.74 8.59 14.99
C MET A 577 4.68 8.58 16.19
N GLY A 578 4.98 9.75 16.77
CA GLY A 578 5.81 9.86 17.98
C GLY A 578 5.21 9.10 19.16
N CYS A 579 3.91 9.22 19.40
CA CYS A 579 3.23 8.45 20.43
C CYS A 579 3.33 6.94 20.18
N THR A 580 3.17 6.51 18.93
CA THR A 580 3.31 5.09 18.53
C THR A 580 4.73 4.59 18.77
N TYR A 581 5.73 5.41 18.42
CA TYR A 581 7.15 5.14 18.66
C TYR A 581 7.46 4.97 20.16
N TRP A 582 7.01 5.89 21.00
CA TRP A 582 7.24 5.82 22.45
C TRP A 582 6.51 4.64 23.09
N ALA A 583 5.28 4.35 22.66
CA ALA A 583 4.54 3.17 23.09
C ALA A 583 5.28 1.87 22.73
N ARG A 584 5.95 1.85 21.55
CA ARG A 584 6.82 0.76 21.13
C ARG A 584 8.07 0.63 22.02
N ILE A 585 8.69 1.74 22.42
CA ILE A 585 9.82 1.72 23.37
C ILE A 585 9.38 1.11 24.71
N VAL A 586 8.20 1.51 25.21
CA VAL A 586 7.61 0.97 26.44
C VAL A 586 7.39 -0.53 26.31
N ALA A 587 6.73 -0.98 25.23
CA ALA A 587 6.47 -2.39 24.97
C ALA A 587 7.75 -3.23 24.96
N ARG A 588 8.78 -2.73 24.28
CA ARG A 588 10.09 -3.37 24.21
C ARG A 588 10.76 -3.47 25.58
N LYS A 589 10.78 -2.39 26.36
CA LYS A 589 11.46 -2.38 27.66
C LYS A 589 10.75 -3.28 28.67
N MET A 590 9.42 -3.21 28.74
CA MET A 590 8.62 -4.07 29.63
C MET A 590 8.64 -5.55 29.20
N SER A 591 8.92 -5.85 27.92
CA SER A 591 9.16 -7.22 27.47
C SER A 591 10.51 -7.81 27.94
N GLN A 592 11.49 -6.97 28.23
CA GLN A 592 12.85 -7.39 28.62
C GLN A 592 13.04 -7.45 30.13
N ASP A 593 12.28 -6.66 30.89
CA ASP A 593 12.33 -6.59 32.35
C ASP A 593 10.91 -6.64 32.94
N PRO A 594 10.36 -7.85 33.18
CA PRO A 594 8.98 -8.03 33.64
C PRO A 594 8.78 -7.78 35.15
N GLU A 595 9.83 -7.51 35.93
CA GLU A 595 9.78 -7.58 37.40
C GLU A 595 9.14 -6.35 38.10
N SER A 596 8.84 -5.26 37.38
CA SER A 596 8.25 -4.03 37.99
C SER A 596 7.00 -3.42 37.29
N PRO A 597 5.90 -4.15 36.99
CA PRO A 597 4.71 -3.55 36.37
C PRO A 597 3.99 -2.52 37.27
N ASN A 598 4.10 -2.68 38.59
CA ASN A 598 3.42 -1.83 39.58
C ASN A 598 4.01 -0.41 39.67
N ASP A 599 5.30 -0.25 39.39
CA ASP A 599 5.98 1.05 39.49
C ASP A 599 5.47 2.06 38.45
N PHE A 600 4.93 1.55 37.34
CA PHE A 600 4.42 2.36 36.23
C PHE A 600 2.89 2.48 36.16
N ALA A 601 2.16 1.85 37.09
CA ALA A 601 0.71 1.77 37.04
C ALA A 601 0.02 3.15 36.97
N ALA A 602 0.53 4.13 37.73
CA ALA A 602 0.00 5.50 37.74
C ALA A 602 0.20 6.23 36.39
N GLN A 603 1.37 6.08 35.77
CA GLN A 603 1.68 6.69 34.47
C GLN A 603 0.89 6.03 33.34
N ILE A 604 0.70 4.70 33.41
CA ILE A 604 -0.17 3.97 32.46
C ILE A 604 -1.61 4.49 32.57
N GLU A 605 -2.14 4.63 33.78
CA GLU A 605 -3.51 5.14 34.01
C GLU A 605 -3.70 6.57 33.49
N GLU A 606 -2.69 7.44 33.66
CA GLU A 606 -2.69 8.79 33.09
C GLU A 606 -2.72 8.76 31.55
N ASN A 607 -1.88 7.94 30.93
CA ASN A 607 -1.84 7.77 29.48
C ASN A 607 -3.16 7.22 28.92
N LEU A 608 -3.80 6.28 29.62
CA LEU A 608 -5.13 5.76 29.25
C LEU A 608 -6.20 6.87 29.27
N LYS A 609 -6.16 7.76 30.27
CA LYS A 609 -7.05 8.93 30.34
C LYS A 609 -6.77 9.96 29.24
N LEU A 610 -5.50 10.15 28.85
CA LEU A 610 -5.15 11.02 27.73
C LEU A 610 -5.61 10.42 26.40
N ALA A 611 -5.42 9.11 26.20
CA ALA A 611 -5.86 8.39 25.02
C ALA A 611 -7.39 8.42 24.87
N SER A 612 -8.15 8.32 25.96
CA SER A 612 -9.61 8.45 25.92
C SER A 612 -10.07 9.85 25.49
N LYS A 613 -9.39 10.92 25.93
CA LYS A 613 -9.66 12.29 25.46
C LYS A 613 -9.36 12.47 23.96
N VAL A 614 -8.26 11.87 23.47
CA VAL A 614 -7.96 11.82 22.03
C VAL A 614 -9.06 11.10 21.26
N ARG A 615 -9.52 9.96 21.79
CA ARG A 615 -10.60 9.14 21.22
C ARG A 615 -11.91 9.92 21.10
N GLU A 616 -12.26 10.71 22.12
CA GLU A 616 -13.46 11.56 22.14
C GLU A 616 -13.38 12.72 21.13
N THR A 617 -12.22 13.37 21.03
CA THR A 617 -12.02 14.49 20.09
C THR A 617 -12.00 14.03 18.64
N GLY A 618 -11.46 12.83 18.37
CA GLY A 618 -11.49 12.18 17.07
C GLY A 618 -10.84 13.01 15.96
N ALA A 619 -11.48 13.07 14.79
CA ALA A 619 -10.92 13.69 13.59
C ALA A 619 -10.76 15.22 13.68
N ASP A 620 -11.28 15.88 14.72
CA ASP A 620 -11.15 17.34 14.86
C ASP A 620 -9.68 17.82 14.90
N TYR A 621 -8.76 16.98 15.37
CA TYR A 621 -7.33 17.28 15.33
C TYR A 621 -6.79 17.51 13.91
N PHE A 622 -7.44 17.00 12.87
CA PHE A 622 -6.99 17.17 11.49
C PHE A 622 -7.61 18.38 10.79
N TYR A 623 -8.74 18.90 11.28
CA TYR A 623 -9.45 20.02 10.66
C TYR A 623 -9.19 21.36 11.35
N ARG A 624 -8.78 21.36 12.63
CA ARG A 624 -8.54 22.60 13.39
C ARG A 624 -7.05 22.97 13.38
N SER A 625 -6.65 23.87 12.47
CA SER A 625 -5.29 24.44 12.49
C SER A 625 -5.06 25.16 13.81
N ARG A 626 -4.06 24.73 14.60
CA ARG A 626 -3.67 25.14 15.98
C ARG A 626 -4.01 24.18 17.13
N SER A 627 -4.55 22.98 16.88
CA SER A 627 -4.70 21.99 17.98
C SER A 627 -3.36 21.38 18.43
N VAL A 628 -2.35 21.37 17.55
CA VAL A 628 -1.07 20.70 17.83
C VAL A 628 -0.03 21.69 18.33
N ALA A 629 0.47 21.48 19.55
CA ALA A 629 1.52 22.30 20.14
C ALA A 629 2.86 22.13 19.39
N ALA A 630 3.70 23.17 19.43
CA ALA A 630 5.06 23.15 18.89
C ALA A 630 5.87 21.95 19.45
N PRO A 631 6.90 21.47 18.72
CA PRO A 631 7.79 20.45 19.26
C PRO A 631 8.36 20.92 20.60
N VAL A 632 8.30 20.06 21.63
CA VAL A 632 8.93 20.37 22.90
C VAL A 632 10.44 20.30 22.68
N GLU A 633 11.16 21.41 22.82
CA GLU A 633 12.64 21.43 22.84
C GLU A 633 13.17 20.88 24.18
N ARG A 634 12.77 19.65 24.53
CA ARG A 634 13.32 18.96 25.70
C ARG A 634 14.42 18.02 25.24
N HIS A 635 15.58 18.10 25.88
CA HIS A 635 16.59 17.05 25.78
C HIS A 635 16.02 15.78 26.41
N LEU A 636 15.95 14.71 25.63
CA LEU A 636 15.36 13.44 26.05
C LEU A 636 16.47 12.48 26.39
N PRO A 637 16.73 12.23 27.69
CA PRO A 637 17.82 11.36 28.03
C PRO A 637 17.40 9.90 27.79
N VAL A 638 17.61 9.40 26.57
CA VAL A 638 17.38 7.97 26.25
C VAL A 638 18.30 7.07 27.07
N SER A 639 19.31 7.65 27.72
CA SER A 639 20.22 7.03 28.69
C SER A 639 19.61 6.73 30.06
N ARG A 640 18.47 7.33 30.45
CA ARG A 640 17.70 6.90 31.61
C ARG A 640 16.92 5.65 31.20
N ASP A 641 17.54 4.50 31.44
CA ASP A 641 16.98 3.15 31.30
C ASP A 641 15.74 3.00 32.18
N ASP A 642 14.59 3.51 31.74
CA ASP A 642 13.35 3.24 32.46
C ASP A 642 12.13 3.34 31.55
N ALA A 643 11.24 2.35 31.64
CA ALA A 643 9.95 2.35 30.92
C ALA A 643 9.14 3.63 31.22
N GLY A 644 9.41 4.26 32.37
CA GLY A 644 8.82 5.52 32.78
C GLY A 644 9.08 6.70 31.83
N LEU A 645 10.26 6.82 31.22
CA LEU A 645 10.51 7.88 30.23
C LEU A 645 9.65 7.68 28.97
N GLY A 646 9.49 6.42 28.54
CA GLY A 646 8.61 6.09 27.43
C GLY A 646 7.16 6.49 27.71
N LEU A 647 6.66 6.18 28.90
CA LEU A 647 5.31 6.56 29.35
C LEU A 647 5.14 8.08 29.51
N GLU A 648 6.15 8.80 30.02
CA GLU A 648 6.15 10.27 30.04
C GLU A 648 6.03 10.83 28.61
N MET A 649 6.75 10.23 27.65
CA MET A 649 6.74 10.71 26.27
C MET A 649 5.50 10.36 25.48
N VAL A 650 4.84 9.23 25.80
CA VAL A 650 3.47 8.96 25.33
C VAL A 650 2.55 10.06 25.85
N ALA A 651 2.64 10.42 27.13
CA ALA A 651 1.79 11.44 27.74
C ALA A 651 2.02 12.82 27.09
N VAL A 652 3.28 13.25 26.98
CA VAL A 652 3.66 14.50 26.29
C VAL A 652 3.14 14.52 24.85
N SER A 653 3.24 13.40 24.13
CA SER A 653 2.74 13.31 22.75
C SER A 653 1.21 13.45 22.68
N LEU A 654 0.48 12.79 23.57
CA LEU A 654 -0.98 12.88 23.65
C LEU A 654 -1.43 14.29 24.09
N GLU A 655 -0.72 14.93 25.01
CA GLU A 655 -0.97 16.32 25.45
C GLU A 655 -0.73 17.33 24.34
N ARG A 656 0.27 17.11 23.47
CA ARG A 656 0.51 17.98 22.31
C ARG A 656 -0.68 18.04 21.36
N LEU A 657 -1.52 17.00 21.32
CA LEU A 657 -2.76 17.04 20.54
C LEU A 657 -3.79 18.00 21.14
N HIS A 658 -3.70 18.31 22.43
CA HIS A 658 -4.69 19.04 23.23
C HIS A 658 -4.34 20.51 23.52
N SER A 659 -3.46 21.15 22.75
CA SER A 659 -2.90 22.47 23.08
C SER A 659 -3.97 23.46 23.58
N PRO A 660 -3.83 24.02 24.81
CA PRO A 660 -4.82 24.94 25.35
C PRO A 660 -4.88 26.24 24.53
N ARG A 661 -6.07 26.83 24.47
CA ARG A 661 -6.33 28.14 23.85
C ARG A 661 -5.32 29.16 24.36
N VAL A 662 -4.35 29.56 23.55
CA VAL A 662 -3.73 30.88 23.73
C VAL A 662 -4.79 31.88 23.29
N ARG A 663 -5.52 32.45 24.26
CA ARG A 663 -6.29 33.69 24.02
C ARG A 663 -5.32 34.69 23.40
N PRO A 664 -5.69 35.40 22.32
CA PRO A 664 -4.82 36.45 21.80
C PRO A 664 -4.50 37.41 22.95
N ALA A 665 -3.20 37.57 23.24
CA ALA A 665 -2.72 38.60 24.15
C ALA A 665 -3.02 39.95 23.48
N GLY A 666 -3.97 40.68 24.04
CA GLY A 666 -4.34 42.01 23.55
C GLY A 666 -5.84 42.27 23.59
N GLU A 667 -6.44 42.19 24.78
CA GLU A 667 -7.63 42.97 25.14
C GLU A 667 -7.79 42.92 26.66
N GLU A 668 -6.77 43.39 27.38
CA GLU A 668 -7.01 43.96 28.72
C GLU A 668 -7.38 45.43 28.54
N ARG A 669 -8.54 45.76 29.09
CA ARG A 669 -9.17 47.08 29.13
C ARG A 669 -8.28 48.09 29.87
N GLY A 670 -8.25 49.33 29.38
CA GLY A 670 -7.74 50.47 30.14
C GLY A 670 -7.96 51.80 29.43
N LEU A 671 -9.10 52.44 29.73
CA LEU A 671 -9.49 53.85 29.54
C LEU A 671 -9.51 54.43 28.11
#